data_AF-A0A662BMI1-F1
#
_entry.id   AF-A0A662BMI1-F1
#
_cell.length_a   1.000
_cell.length_b   1.000
_cell.length_c   1.000
_cell.angle_alpha   90.00
_cell.angle_beta   90.00
_cell.angle_gamma   90.00
#
_symmetry.space_group_name_H-M   'P 1'
#
loop_
_entity.id
_entity.type
_entity.pdbx_description
1 polymer ?
#
loop_
_entity_poly.entity_id
_entity_poly.type
_entity_poly.pdbx_seq_one_letter_code
_entity_poly.pdbx_strand_id
1 'polypeptide(L)'
;MKKTVLILIFSVIWFNVLSQKTGCISGDCDNGYGTWVYKSGAKYVGYFSKMKFHGQGKFYYANGDTYKGYFANDKYNGYGVYYNKGTGDKYTGYWKNEKKYGQGTIVFGGKSKSAGEKYKGNWVNDMRDGWGTYYYKNGDKYVGRWKFNKLNGEGSYFFAGGKVEKAYWANGKRYSANSTKKGCISGDCDNGYGTYVFKTGEKYAGNWKNLKRNGKGINYFVDGEWYKGDWVNDQRQGQGINYSANGDLYEGQWKGSARHGFGVLTKVNGEVKKGLWEYGRYVGTGNNNYGCISGNCDNGYGVYNWRTGEKYAGYWKNKKKDGKGTNYWKSGDKYVGKWSDNLQNGYGIYTFANGQIQEGFFRQGKYIGKKVSKSGCVTGNCNNGFGTYILSNGDRYLGTFSNGKYSGQGTYKMVNGNKYSGEFSNHLYHGAGTFTFANNKGEYIGEFAYGKYDGKGTFYFADGRTKAGIWKQGKFVGEPKSNFKLPVLTWIDPPQSVINTTTADVKIKLCIKSKDAIEYIKVYNNDSIALNNAVRGYNVVDESCDYTINKVIKLNPGPNKIKVVTKNIAGEASSKIRIFNYDAGSNAYKKRFALVIGNGKYDMGPLRNPENDALSIAAKLKKMGFDVMIYTDLSQENMKKRIREFGNKITESKGVGLFFFAGHGLQVSGENYVVPVDAHISNLQDIEEEAVNLSRITGEMAYAKNDLNIIILDACRNNPFEGSDEGGGKGLASAAAPSGTFIAFATAPGSVAADGTGNNGLYTQELLKA
;
A
#
# COMPACT_ATOMS: atom_id res chain seq x y z
N MET A 1 25.01 -30.63 -22.18
CA MET A 1 23.68 -31.29 -22.16
C MET A 1 22.58 -30.23 -22.09
N LYS A 2 21.76 -30.17 -23.14
CA LYS A 2 20.73 -29.16 -23.39
C LYS A 2 19.55 -29.31 -22.42
N LYS A 3 19.19 -28.25 -21.68
CA LYS A 3 17.82 -28.07 -21.15
C LYS A 3 17.39 -26.62 -21.34
N THR A 4 16.64 -26.43 -22.42
CA THR A 4 15.93 -25.22 -22.83
C THR A 4 15.09 -24.70 -21.67
N VAL A 5 15.37 -23.47 -21.25
CA VAL A 5 14.56 -22.71 -20.29
C VAL A 5 13.22 -22.45 -20.96
N LEU A 6 12.16 -23.11 -20.49
CA LEU A 6 10.80 -22.83 -20.89
C LEU A 6 10.45 -21.43 -20.37
N ILE A 7 10.63 -20.43 -21.23
CA ILE A 7 10.09 -19.10 -21.06
C ILE A 7 8.57 -19.28 -21.09
N LEU A 8 7.88 -19.02 -19.98
CA LEU A 8 6.44 -18.81 -19.98
C LEU A 8 6.17 -17.51 -20.74
N ILE A 9 6.12 -17.62 -22.06
CA ILE A 9 5.69 -16.58 -22.97
C ILE A 9 4.20 -16.36 -22.71
N PHE A 10 3.89 -15.36 -21.89
CA PHE A 10 2.52 -14.86 -21.69
C PHE A 10 1.93 -14.23 -22.98
N SER A 11 2.73 -14.05 -24.04
CA SER A 11 2.34 -13.28 -25.23
C SER A 11 1.78 -14.07 -26.42
N VAL A 12 1.69 -15.41 -26.37
CA VAL A 12 1.33 -16.20 -27.58
C VAL A 12 -0.02 -16.92 -27.49
N ILE A 13 -0.70 -16.92 -26.34
CA ILE A 13 -2.04 -17.55 -26.24
C ILE A 13 -3.17 -16.61 -26.72
N TRP A 14 -2.89 -15.31 -26.92
CA TRP A 14 -3.94 -14.34 -27.28
C TRP A 14 -4.43 -14.47 -28.73
N PHE A 15 -3.60 -14.94 -29.66
CA PHE A 15 -3.91 -14.82 -31.08
C PHE A 15 -4.74 -15.95 -31.72
N ASN A 16 -4.97 -17.07 -31.03
CA ASN A 16 -5.68 -18.22 -31.65
C ASN A 16 -6.94 -18.73 -30.93
N VAL A 17 -7.47 -18.03 -29.92
CA VAL A 17 -8.72 -18.45 -29.24
C VAL A 17 -9.75 -17.31 -29.08
N LEU A 18 -9.53 -16.15 -29.72
CA LEU A 18 -10.45 -15.01 -29.69
C LEU A 18 -11.34 -14.89 -30.94
N SER A 19 -11.38 -15.91 -31.80
CA SER A 19 -11.93 -15.71 -33.15
C SER A 19 -13.44 -15.53 -33.23
N GLN A 20 -14.27 -15.87 -32.21
CA GLN A 20 -15.71 -15.62 -32.31
C GLN A 20 -16.37 -15.32 -30.95
N LYS A 21 -16.81 -14.07 -30.78
CA LYS A 21 -17.63 -13.55 -29.68
C LYS A 21 -19.05 -14.17 -29.72
N THR A 22 -19.58 -14.66 -28.58
CA THR A 22 -20.99 -15.11 -28.45
C THR A 22 -21.95 -13.99 -28.08
N GLY A 23 -21.47 -12.95 -27.40
CA GLY A 23 -22.23 -11.73 -27.13
C GLY A 23 -22.34 -11.38 -25.64
N CYS A 24 -22.87 -10.18 -25.39
CA CYS A 24 -23.29 -9.72 -24.07
C CYS A 24 -24.49 -10.56 -23.61
N ILE A 25 -24.43 -11.15 -22.42
CA ILE A 25 -25.52 -11.98 -21.89
C ILE A 25 -26.35 -11.29 -20.81
N SER A 26 -25.83 -10.20 -20.22
CA SER A 26 -26.56 -9.35 -19.28
C SER A 26 -25.84 -8.01 -19.06
N GLY A 27 -26.60 -6.97 -18.69
CA GLY A 27 -26.07 -5.63 -18.44
C GLY A 27 -25.69 -4.87 -19.71
N ASP A 28 -24.92 -3.79 -19.55
CA ASP A 28 -24.46 -2.95 -20.66
C ASP A 28 -23.00 -3.29 -20.97
N CYS A 29 -22.79 -4.06 -22.03
CA CYS A 29 -21.45 -4.42 -22.48
C CYS A 29 -20.87 -3.48 -23.55
N ASP A 30 -21.50 -2.34 -23.82
CA ASP A 30 -20.94 -1.30 -24.66
C ASP A 30 -20.28 -0.21 -23.79
N ASN A 31 -21.02 0.38 -22.84
CA ASN A 31 -20.54 1.50 -22.01
C ASN A 31 -20.96 1.44 -20.53
N GLY A 32 -21.22 0.25 -19.99
CA GLY A 32 -21.67 0.10 -18.61
C GLY A 32 -21.18 -1.18 -17.93
N TYR A 33 -21.84 -1.59 -16.85
CA TYR A 33 -21.51 -2.85 -16.17
C TYR A 33 -22.24 -4.00 -16.86
N GLY A 34 -21.49 -4.98 -17.34
CA GLY A 34 -22.03 -6.07 -18.14
C GLY A 34 -21.37 -7.41 -17.86
N THR A 35 -21.99 -8.46 -18.38
CA THR A 35 -21.43 -9.80 -18.45
C THR A 35 -21.30 -10.21 -19.90
N TRP A 36 -20.06 -10.46 -20.31
CA TRP A 36 -19.74 -10.96 -21.64
C TRP A 36 -19.27 -12.39 -21.59
N VAL A 37 -19.81 -13.23 -22.46
CA VAL A 37 -19.39 -14.64 -22.60
C VAL A 37 -18.82 -14.87 -23.99
N TYR A 38 -17.73 -15.62 -24.06
CA TYR A 38 -17.08 -16.04 -25.30
C TYR A 38 -17.49 -17.47 -25.68
N LYS A 39 -17.39 -17.83 -26.96
CA LYS A 39 -17.67 -19.20 -27.43
C LYS A 39 -16.82 -20.26 -26.73
N SER A 40 -15.63 -19.87 -26.27
CA SER A 40 -14.73 -20.71 -25.47
C SER A 40 -15.24 -21.00 -24.05
N GLY A 41 -16.33 -20.38 -23.60
CA GLY A 41 -16.83 -20.44 -22.22
C GLY A 41 -16.13 -19.46 -21.27
N ALA A 42 -15.13 -18.69 -21.73
CA ALA A 42 -14.58 -17.59 -20.96
C ALA A 42 -15.65 -16.52 -20.71
N LYS A 43 -15.58 -15.85 -19.56
CA LYS A 43 -16.56 -14.85 -19.13
C LYS A 43 -15.90 -13.64 -18.48
N TYR A 44 -16.29 -12.45 -18.89
CA TYR A 44 -15.99 -11.22 -18.16
C TYR A 44 -17.23 -10.70 -17.46
N VAL A 45 -17.07 -10.22 -16.24
CA VAL A 45 -18.10 -9.52 -15.47
C VAL A 45 -17.47 -8.24 -14.93
N GLY A 46 -17.90 -7.09 -15.41
CA GLY A 46 -17.27 -5.82 -15.04
C GLY A 46 -17.72 -4.67 -15.92
N TYR A 47 -17.04 -3.54 -15.79
CA TYR A 47 -17.33 -2.37 -16.59
C TYR A 47 -16.79 -2.49 -18.03
N PHE A 48 -17.54 -1.89 -18.95
CA PHE A 48 -17.24 -1.74 -20.37
C PHE A 48 -17.21 -0.26 -20.72
N SER A 49 -16.33 0.13 -21.64
CA SER A 49 -16.35 1.42 -22.33
C SER A 49 -15.97 1.17 -23.78
N LYS A 50 -16.82 1.60 -24.72
CA LYS A 50 -16.73 1.37 -26.16
C LYS A 50 -16.51 -0.10 -26.53
N MET A 51 -17.35 -0.98 -25.97
CA MET A 51 -17.30 -2.43 -26.09
C MET A 51 -16.00 -3.09 -25.62
N LYS A 52 -15.18 -2.38 -24.84
CA LYS A 52 -13.92 -2.90 -24.27
C LYS A 52 -13.99 -2.97 -22.76
N PHE A 53 -13.35 -3.96 -22.16
CA PHE A 53 -13.24 -4.02 -20.70
C PHE A 53 -12.51 -2.79 -20.18
N HIS A 54 -13.13 -2.14 -19.21
CA HIS A 54 -12.63 -0.92 -18.60
C HIS A 54 -12.99 -0.93 -17.11
N GLY A 55 -12.30 -0.15 -16.28
CA GLY A 55 -12.64 -0.04 -14.86
C GLY A 55 -12.46 -1.35 -14.08
N GLN A 56 -13.21 -1.51 -12.99
CA GLN A 56 -13.13 -2.73 -12.17
C GLN A 56 -13.88 -3.89 -12.84
N GLY A 57 -13.28 -5.08 -12.81
CA GLY A 57 -13.91 -6.26 -13.38
C GLY A 57 -13.31 -7.56 -12.90
N LYS A 58 -13.95 -8.65 -13.30
CA LYS A 58 -13.48 -10.00 -13.07
C LYS A 58 -13.59 -10.81 -14.35
N PHE A 59 -12.45 -11.31 -14.81
CA PHE A 59 -12.36 -12.20 -15.95
C PHE A 59 -12.20 -13.65 -15.47
N TYR A 60 -12.97 -14.55 -16.06
CA TYR A 60 -12.95 -15.99 -15.87
C TYR A 60 -12.51 -16.61 -17.19
N TYR A 61 -11.36 -17.26 -17.21
CA TYR A 61 -10.82 -17.90 -18.40
C TYR A 61 -11.44 -19.28 -18.60
N ALA A 62 -11.47 -19.75 -19.85
CA ALA A 62 -11.96 -21.08 -20.20
C ALA A 62 -11.15 -22.21 -19.52
N ASN A 63 -9.84 -22.00 -19.33
CA ASN A 63 -8.98 -22.90 -18.58
C ASN A 63 -9.22 -22.86 -17.05
N GLY A 64 -10.14 -22.00 -16.58
CA GLY A 64 -10.51 -21.81 -15.19
C GLY A 64 -9.66 -20.82 -14.41
N ASP A 65 -8.67 -20.17 -15.03
CA ASP A 65 -7.95 -19.05 -14.42
C ASP A 65 -8.90 -17.89 -14.14
N THR A 66 -8.55 -17.04 -13.18
CA THR A 66 -9.31 -15.83 -12.90
C THR A 66 -8.42 -14.63 -12.70
N TYR A 67 -8.88 -13.48 -13.16
CA TYR A 67 -8.34 -12.18 -12.80
C TYR A 67 -9.45 -11.32 -12.20
N LYS A 68 -9.19 -10.66 -11.08
CA LYS A 68 -10.06 -9.65 -10.47
C LYS A 68 -9.24 -8.39 -10.24
N GLY A 69 -9.65 -7.29 -10.85
CA GLY A 69 -8.94 -6.02 -10.70
C GLY A 69 -9.35 -5.03 -11.77
N TYR A 70 -8.49 -4.06 -12.00
CA TYR A 70 -8.77 -2.99 -12.94
C TYR A 70 -8.37 -3.37 -14.38
N PHE A 71 -9.15 -2.87 -15.34
CA PHE A 71 -9.03 -3.07 -16.79
C PHE A 71 -8.98 -1.71 -17.49
N ALA A 72 -8.21 -1.64 -18.57
CA ALA A 72 -8.23 -0.50 -19.47
C ALA A 72 -8.03 -1.00 -20.91
N ASN A 73 -9.05 -0.82 -21.75
CA ASN A 73 -9.03 -1.24 -23.16
C ASN A 73 -8.77 -2.75 -23.31
N ASP A 74 -9.59 -3.58 -22.66
CA ASP A 74 -9.52 -5.05 -22.62
C ASP A 74 -8.34 -5.63 -21.84
N LYS A 75 -7.41 -4.79 -21.37
CA LYS A 75 -6.15 -5.20 -20.76
C LYS A 75 -6.15 -4.99 -19.26
N TYR A 76 -5.49 -5.89 -18.52
CA TYR A 76 -5.23 -5.65 -17.10
C TYR A 76 -4.39 -4.38 -16.92
N ASN A 77 -4.83 -3.53 -16.02
CA ASN A 77 -4.14 -2.29 -15.70
C ASN A 77 -4.41 -1.93 -14.23
N GLY A 78 -3.49 -1.27 -13.55
CA GLY A 78 -3.67 -0.93 -12.13
C GLY A 78 -3.57 -2.13 -11.20
N TYR A 79 -4.18 -2.07 -10.01
CA TYR A 79 -4.05 -3.13 -9.00
C TYR A 79 -5.02 -4.29 -9.28
N GLY A 80 -4.56 -5.53 -9.09
CA GLY A 80 -5.38 -6.72 -9.36
C GLY A 80 -4.81 -8.02 -8.79
N VAL A 81 -5.66 -9.04 -8.77
CA VAL A 81 -5.37 -10.40 -8.30
C VAL A 81 -5.60 -11.37 -9.45
N TYR A 82 -4.57 -12.12 -9.80
CA TYR A 82 -4.65 -13.21 -10.76
C TYR A 82 -4.46 -14.54 -10.05
N TYR A 83 -5.27 -15.53 -10.39
CA TYR A 83 -5.22 -16.90 -9.89
C TYR A 83 -5.21 -17.88 -11.05
N ASN A 84 -4.16 -18.70 -11.13
CA ASN A 84 -4.02 -19.74 -12.12
C ASN A 84 -4.57 -21.05 -11.56
N LYS A 85 -5.64 -21.61 -12.15
CA LYS A 85 -6.30 -22.82 -11.63
C LYS A 85 -5.47 -24.08 -11.86
N GLY A 86 -4.70 -24.13 -12.95
CA GLY A 86 -3.87 -25.28 -13.31
C GLY A 86 -2.73 -25.53 -12.32
N THR A 87 -2.05 -24.45 -11.91
CA THR A 87 -0.89 -24.50 -10.99
C THR A 87 -1.25 -24.18 -9.54
N GLY A 88 -2.32 -23.42 -9.32
CA GLY A 88 -2.66 -22.78 -8.05
C GLY A 88 -1.88 -21.49 -7.77
N ASP A 89 -1.07 -21.00 -8.71
CA ASP A 89 -0.29 -19.78 -8.54
C ASP A 89 -1.21 -18.57 -8.36
N LYS A 90 -0.91 -17.73 -7.37
CA LYS A 90 -1.67 -16.51 -7.08
C LYS A 90 -0.73 -15.30 -7.09
N TYR A 91 -1.02 -14.35 -7.98
CA TYR A 91 -0.38 -13.04 -7.97
C TYR A 91 -1.33 -11.98 -7.42
N THR A 92 -0.80 -11.06 -6.61
CA THR A 92 -1.52 -9.90 -6.08
C THR A 92 -0.59 -8.69 -6.14
N GLY A 93 -0.95 -7.68 -6.93
CA GLY A 93 -0.10 -6.51 -7.15
C GLY A 93 -0.54 -5.65 -8.32
N TYR A 94 0.34 -4.75 -8.76
CA TYR A 94 0.06 -3.86 -9.88
C TYR A 94 0.30 -4.54 -11.25
N TRP A 95 -0.43 -4.05 -12.24
CA TRP A 95 -0.45 -4.48 -13.63
C TRP A 95 -0.38 -3.26 -14.55
N LYS A 96 0.27 -3.42 -15.70
CA LYS A 96 0.29 -2.43 -16.77
C LYS A 96 0.27 -3.16 -18.10
N ASN A 97 -0.78 -2.95 -18.89
CA ASN A 97 -0.95 -3.60 -20.19
C ASN A 97 -0.78 -5.13 -20.12
N GLU A 98 -1.53 -5.78 -19.22
CA GLU A 98 -1.54 -7.24 -18.98
C GLU A 98 -0.28 -7.83 -18.33
N LYS A 99 0.76 -7.01 -18.08
CA LYS A 99 2.00 -7.46 -17.45
C LYS A 99 2.07 -7.01 -16.00
N LYS A 100 2.62 -7.85 -15.12
CA LYS A 100 2.95 -7.49 -13.74
C LYS A 100 3.93 -6.33 -13.74
N TYR A 101 3.65 -5.32 -12.93
CA TYR A 101 4.41 -4.08 -12.85
C TYR A 101 4.40 -3.56 -11.42
N GLY A 102 5.41 -2.78 -11.00
CA GLY A 102 5.45 -2.17 -9.67
C GLY A 102 5.55 -3.20 -8.53
N GLN A 103 4.95 -2.89 -7.39
CA GLN A 103 4.98 -3.79 -6.22
C GLN A 103 3.97 -4.94 -6.38
N GLY A 104 4.39 -6.14 -6.02
CA GLY A 104 3.51 -7.32 -6.08
C GLY A 104 4.04 -8.54 -5.34
N THR A 105 3.14 -9.43 -4.99
CA THR A 105 3.42 -10.72 -4.36
C THR A 105 2.92 -11.85 -5.24
N ILE A 106 3.76 -12.86 -5.48
CA ILE A 106 3.35 -14.15 -6.06
C ILE A 106 3.53 -15.25 -5.03
N VAL A 107 2.51 -16.09 -4.87
CA VAL A 107 2.54 -17.33 -4.10
C VAL A 107 2.37 -18.47 -5.10
N PHE A 108 3.31 -19.41 -5.09
CA PHE A 108 3.31 -20.52 -6.03
C PHE A 108 2.46 -21.66 -5.49
N GLY A 109 1.47 -22.10 -6.28
CA GLY A 109 0.47 -23.07 -5.87
C GLY A 109 1.00 -24.49 -5.79
N GLY A 110 0.24 -25.38 -5.13
CA GLY A 110 0.65 -26.76 -4.87
C GLY A 110 0.98 -27.61 -6.10
N LYS A 111 0.55 -27.19 -7.30
CA LYS A 111 0.82 -27.87 -8.57
C LYS A 111 1.92 -27.18 -9.40
N SER A 112 2.51 -26.11 -8.87
CA SER A 112 3.61 -25.38 -9.50
C SER A 112 4.95 -26.07 -9.28
N LYS A 113 5.90 -25.84 -10.20
CA LYS A 113 7.30 -26.29 -10.00
C LYS A 113 7.94 -25.67 -8.76
N SER A 114 7.44 -24.49 -8.37
CA SER A 114 7.85 -23.75 -7.18
C SER A 114 6.83 -23.88 -6.05
N ALA A 115 6.05 -24.96 -5.97
CA ALA A 115 5.02 -25.14 -4.95
C ALA A 115 5.51 -24.82 -3.52
N GLY A 116 4.77 -23.96 -2.82
CA GLY A 116 5.10 -23.51 -1.47
C GLY A 116 6.10 -22.36 -1.40
N GLU A 117 6.72 -21.97 -2.52
CA GLU A 117 7.60 -20.81 -2.59
C GLU A 117 6.79 -19.52 -2.73
N LYS A 118 7.42 -18.38 -2.43
CA LYS A 118 6.79 -17.05 -2.52
C LYS A 118 7.81 -16.00 -2.89
N TYR A 119 7.41 -15.02 -3.73
CA TYR A 119 8.18 -13.81 -3.95
C TYR A 119 7.35 -12.57 -3.63
N LYS A 120 7.96 -11.61 -2.93
CA LYS A 120 7.41 -10.28 -2.62
C LYS A 120 8.43 -9.22 -3.03
N GLY A 121 8.07 -8.33 -3.95
CA GLY A 121 8.96 -7.26 -4.37
C GLY A 121 8.52 -6.54 -5.64
N ASN A 122 9.48 -5.87 -6.29
CA ASN A 122 9.26 -5.12 -7.51
C ASN A 122 9.17 -6.01 -8.76
N TRP A 123 8.37 -5.56 -9.73
CA TRP A 123 8.11 -6.18 -11.02
C TRP A 123 8.19 -5.15 -12.15
N VAL A 124 8.74 -5.56 -13.28
CA VAL A 124 8.72 -4.80 -14.53
C VAL A 124 8.47 -5.78 -15.67
N ASN A 125 7.35 -5.61 -16.39
CA ASN A 125 6.98 -6.42 -17.55
C ASN A 125 7.04 -7.94 -17.27
N ASP A 126 6.35 -8.41 -16.22
CA ASP A 126 6.34 -9.81 -15.75
C ASP A 126 7.66 -10.33 -15.17
N MET A 127 8.69 -9.50 -15.08
CA MET A 127 9.99 -9.89 -14.54
C MET A 127 10.21 -9.28 -13.16
N ARG A 128 10.74 -10.08 -12.23
CA ARG A 128 11.31 -9.58 -10.97
C ARG A 128 12.49 -8.67 -11.31
N ASP A 129 12.39 -7.41 -10.93
CA ASP A 129 13.38 -6.37 -11.24
C ASP A 129 13.35 -5.32 -10.12
N GLY A 130 14.50 -5.06 -9.50
CA GLY A 130 14.62 -4.21 -8.31
C GLY A 130 14.75 -5.02 -7.02
N TRP A 131 14.35 -4.43 -5.89
CA TRP A 131 14.42 -5.10 -4.58
C TRP A 131 13.27 -6.08 -4.37
N GLY A 132 13.57 -7.23 -3.76
CA GLY A 132 12.57 -8.23 -3.41
C GLY A 132 13.08 -9.32 -2.47
N THR A 133 12.13 -10.00 -1.85
CA THR A 133 12.36 -11.15 -0.97
C THR A 133 11.77 -12.41 -1.61
N TYR A 134 12.54 -13.49 -1.63
CA TYR A 134 12.11 -14.82 -2.07
C TYR A 134 12.15 -15.79 -0.91
N TYR A 135 11.08 -16.54 -0.73
CA TYR A 135 10.93 -17.59 0.27
C TYR A 135 10.95 -18.92 -0.46
N TYR A 136 11.90 -19.79 -0.12
CA TYR A 136 12.07 -21.11 -0.71
C TYR A 136 11.30 -22.15 0.10
N LYS A 137 10.94 -23.26 -0.56
CA LYS A 137 10.16 -24.35 0.04
C LYS A 137 10.86 -25.05 1.21
N ASN A 138 12.20 -24.98 1.24
CA ASN A 138 13.02 -25.60 2.28
C ASN A 138 13.17 -24.70 3.53
N GLY A 139 12.49 -23.56 3.58
CA GLY A 139 12.58 -22.59 4.67
C GLY A 139 13.66 -21.53 4.46
N ASP A 140 14.50 -21.65 3.43
CA ASP A 140 15.47 -20.61 3.11
C ASP A 140 14.77 -19.34 2.62
N LYS A 141 15.45 -18.21 2.73
CA LYS A 141 14.99 -16.93 2.20
C LYS A 141 16.14 -16.14 1.58
N TYR A 142 15.90 -15.54 0.42
CA TYR A 142 16.79 -14.54 -0.15
C TYR A 142 16.19 -13.15 0.00
N VAL A 143 16.99 -12.19 0.44
CA VAL A 143 16.66 -10.76 0.47
C VAL A 143 17.72 -10.03 -0.35
N GLY A 144 17.33 -9.36 -1.43
CA GLY A 144 18.31 -8.66 -2.24
C GLY A 144 17.78 -8.11 -3.54
N ARG A 145 18.70 -7.77 -4.43
CA ARG A 145 18.40 -7.21 -5.75
C ARG A 145 18.13 -8.30 -6.78
N TRP A 146 17.22 -7.98 -7.70
CA TRP A 146 16.76 -8.80 -8.81
C TRP A 146 16.89 -8.04 -10.12
N LYS A 147 17.20 -8.76 -11.20
CA LYS A 147 17.16 -8.25 -12.57
C LYS A 147 16.73 -9.37 -13.50
N PHE A 148 15.73 -9.11 -14.36
CA PHE A 148 15.24 -10.08 -15.35
C PHE A 148 14.99 -11.47 -14.76
N ASN A 149 14.26 -11.54 -13.65
CA ASN A 149 13.92 -12.77 -12.90
C ASN A 149 15.09 -13.48 -12.19
N LYS A 150 16.30 -12.93 -12.23
CA LYS A 150 17.51 -13.54 -11.65
C LYS A 150 18.01 -12.70 -10.47
N LEU A 151 18.64 -13.37 -9.50
CA LEU A 151 19.41 -12.70 -8.45
C LEU A 151 20.50 -11.85 -9.12
N ASN A 152 20.58 -10.57 -8.77
CA ASN A 152 21.49 -9.65 -9.43
C ASN A 152 21.83 -8.46 -8.54
N GLY A 153 23.10 -8.23 -8.26
CA GLY A 153 23.57 -7.26 -7.28
C GLY A 153 23.81 -7.90 -5.92
N GLU A 154 23.75 -7.08 -4.87
CA GLU A 154 23.90 -7.52 -3.49
C GLU A 154 22.64 -8.19 -2.95
N GLY A 155 22.83 -9.07 -1.98
CA GLY A 155 21.79 -9.81 -1.30
C GLY A 155 22.31 -10.65 -0.13
N SER A 156 21.37 -11.14 0.65
CA SER A 156 21.60 -12.01 1.79
C SER A 156 20.74 -13.25 1.65
N TYR A 157 21.36 -14.41 1.79
CA TYR A 157 20.70 -15.71 1.82
C TYR A 157 20.62 -16.17 3.27
N PHE A 158 19.41 -16.40 3.77
CA PHE A 158 19.09 -16.89 5.10
C PHE A 158 18.73 -18.36 4.97
N PHE A 159 19.54 -19.23 5.54
CA PHE A 159 19.29 -20.66 5.52
C PHE A 159 18.35 -21.05 6.66
N ALA A 160 17.52 -22.07 6.45
CA ALA A 160 16.59 -22.55 7.48
C ALA A 160 17.28 -22.95 8.79
N GLY A 161 18.56 -23.35 8.74
CA GLY A 161 19.41 -23.64 9.91
C GLY A 161 20.03 -22.41 10.60
N GLY A 162 19.58 -21.18 10.29
CA GLY A 162 20.02 -19.95 10.95
C GLY A 162 21.28 -19.30 10.37
N LYS A 163 22.03 -19.99 9.50
CA LYS A 163 23.17 -19.40 8.79
C LYS A 163 22.72 -18.25 7.89
N VAL A 164 23.50 -17.18 7.82
CA VAL A 164 23.30 -16.07 6.88
C VAL A 164 24.53 -15.92 6.00
N GLU A 165 24.35 -15.92 4.68
CA GLU A 165 25.41 -15.66 3.71
C GLU A 165 25.13 -14.38 2.92
N LYS A 166 26.07 -13.44 2.97
CA LYS A 166 26.08 -12.26 2.09
C LYS A 166 26.94 -12.59 0.88
N ALA A 167 26.45 -12.30 -0.33
CA ALA A 167 27.23 -12.50 -1.55
C ALA A 167 26.91 -11.44 -2.60
N TYR A 168 27.52 -11.59 -3.78
CA TYR A 168 27.14 -10.87 -4.97
C TYR A 168 26.65 -11.87 -6.02
N TRP A 169 25.56 -11.50 -6.70
CA TRP A 169 24.99 -12.29 -7.78
C TRP A 169 25.04 -11.50 -9.07
N ALA A 170 25.39 -12.15 -10.17
CA ALA A 170 25.14 -11.61 -11.50
C ALA A 170 24.48 -12.69 -12.35
N ASN A 171 23.37 -12.35 -12.99
CA ASN A 171 22.60 -13.29 -13.80
C ASN A 171 22.26 -14.61 -13.09
N GLY A 172 21.94 -14.54 -11.79
CA GLY A 172 21.52 -15.69 -10.99
C GLY A 172 22.64 -16.62 -10.56
N LYS A 173 23.89 -16.34 -10.97
CA LYS A 173 25.06 -17.06 -10.49
C LYS A 173 25.62 -16.33 -9.28
N ARG A 174 25.85 -17.07 -8.19
CA ARG A 174 26.63 -16.59 -7.06
C ARG A 174 28.08 -16.49 -7.51
N TYR A 175 28.68 -15.32 -7.41
CA TYR A 175 30.11 -15.19 -7.66
C TYR A 175 30.83 -15.37 -6.33
N SER A 176 31.39 -16.57 -6.13
CA SER A 176 32.44 -16.79 -5.12
C SER A 176 33.64 -15.92 -5.47
N ALA A 177 34.47 -15.59 -4.49
CA ALA A 177 35.73 -14.89 -4.73
C ALA A 177 36.53 -15.66 -5.79
N ASN A 178 36.66 -15.09 -6.99
CA ASN A 178 37.51 -15.61 -8.04
C ASN A 178 38.55 -14.53 -8.34
N SER A 179 39.49 -14.41 -7.42
CA SER A 179 40.56 -13.42 -7.46
C SER A 179 41.81 -14.05 -6.87
N THR A 180 42.94 -13.77 -7.50
CA THR A 180 44.28 -14.14 -6.99
C THR A 180 44.64 -13.38 -5.71
N LYS A 181 43.84 -12.35 -5.33
CA LYS A 181 44.11 -11.43 -4.24
C LYS A 181 43.53 -11.96 -2.92
N LYS A 182 44.42 -12.33 -1.99
CA LYS A 182 44.07 -12.63 -0.58
C LYS A 182 43.27 -11.48 0.02
N GLY A 183 42.03 -11.71 0.41
CA GLY A 183 41.08 -10.68 0.88
C GLY A 183 39.83 -10.52 0.01
N CYS A 184 39.79 -11.07 -1.23
CA CYS A 184 38.55 -11.10 -2.01
C CYS A 184 37.59 -12.10 -1.36
N ILE A 185 36.41 -11.65 -0.95
CA ILE A 185 35.40 -12.47 -0.25
C ILE A 185 34.20 -12.82 -1.14
N SER A 186 34.01 -12.11 -2.26
CA SER A 186 33.05 -12.49 -3.31
C SER A 186 33.36 -11.77 -4.64
N GLY A 187 32.93 -12.32 -5.77
CA GLY A 187 33.09 -11.69 -7.08
C GLY A 187 34.50 -11.77 -7.68
N ASP A 188 34.72 -10.96 -8.72
CA ASP A 188 36.00 -10.80 -9.42
C ASP A 188 36.64 -9.49 -8.95
N CYS A 189 37.63 -9.60 -8.06
CA CYS A 189 38.39 -8.46 -7.53
C CYS A 189 39.58 -8.05 -8.43
N ASP A 190 39.72 -8.65 -9.62
CA ASP A 190 40.83 -8.43 -10.54
C ASP A 190 40.38 -7.55 -11.71
N ASN A 191 39.27 -7.90 -12.39
CA ASN A 191 38.78 -7.19 -13.59
C ASN A 191 37.24 -7.09 -13.70
N GLY A 192 36.50 -7.45 -12.65
CA GLY A 192 35.04 -7.52 -12.66
C GLY A 192 34.41 -6.83 -11.47
N TYR A 193 33.21 -7.26 -11.08
CA TYR A 193 32.59 -6.76 -9.84
C TYR A 193 32.92 -7.70 -8.69
N GLY A 194 33.46 -7.18 -7.59
CA GLY A 194 33.90 -7.97 -6.45
C GLY A 194 33.87 -7.22 -5.12
N THR A 195 33.74 -8.00 -4.05
CA THR A 195 33.87 -7.53 -2.67
C THR A 195 35.19 -8.00 -2.08
N TYR A 196 36.01 -7.05 -1.65
CA TYR A 196 37.34 -7.27 -1.11
C TYR A 196 37.41 -6.69 0.32
N VAL A 197 37.99 -7.45 1.24
CA VAL A 197 38.37 -7.01 2.57
C VAL A 197 39.89 -6.88 2.60
N PHE A 198 40.37 -5.67 2.84
CA PHE A 198 41.79 -5.35 2.94
C PHE A 198 42.34 -5.87 4.26
N LYS A 199 43.66 -6.08 4.33
CA LYS A 199 44.34 -6.49 5.59
C LYS A 199 44.11 -5.50 6.73
N THR A 200 43.84 -4.24 6.40
CA THR A 200 43.52 -3.18 7.36
C THR A 200 42.16 -3.37 8.03
N GLY A 201 41.24 -4.15 7.43
CA GLY A 201 39.84 -4.29 7.85
C GLY A 201 38.87 -3.48 6.97
N GLU A 202 39.38 -2.59 6.12
CA GLU A 202 38.58 -1.86 5.12
C GLU A 202 37.88 -2.86 4.17
N LYS A 203 36.69 -2.53 3.70
CA LYS A 203 35.90 -3.36 2.78
C LYS A 203 35.45 -2.58 1.56
N TYR A 204 35.78 -3.02 0.37
CA TYR A 204 35.26 -2.50 -0.90
C TYR A 204 34.30 -3.48 -1.55
N ALA A 205 33.17 -3.03 -2.08
CA ALA A 205 32.28 -3.78 -2.96
C ALA A 205 31.99 -2.94 -4.21
N GLY A 206 32.47 -3.38 -5.37
CA GLY A 206 32.35 -2.58 -6.58
C GLY A 206 33.04 -3.19 -7.78
N ASN A 207 33.12 -2.40 -8.84
CA ASN A 207 33.85 -2.76 -10.04
C ASN A 207 35.38 -2.65 -9.81
N TRP A 208 36.13 -3.53 -10.47
CA TRP A 208 37.57 -3.68 -10.44
C TRP A 208 38.09 -3.70 -11.88
N LYS A 209 39.27 -3.16 -12.10
CA LYS A 209 40.01 -3.25 -13.36
C LYS A 209 41.49 -3.27 -13.06
N ASN A 210 42.20 -4.28 -13.57
CA ASN A 210 43.62 -4.48 -13.33
C ASN A 210 43.99 -4.40 -11.83
N LEU A 211 43.24 -5.13 -10.99
CA LEU A 211 43.43 -5.25 -9.53
C LEU A 211 43.18 -3.95 -8.71
N LYS A 212 42.64 -2.90 -9.37
CA LYS A 212 42.31 -1.61 -8.77
C LYS A 212 40.81 -1.36 -8.77
N ARG A 213 40.29 -0.66 -7.76
CA ARG A 213 38.91 -0.16 -7.72
C ARG A 213 38.70 0.75 -8.93
N ASN A 214 37.67 0.47 -9.73
CA ASN A 214 37.42 1.17 -10.98
C ASN A 214 35.92 1.12 -11.29
N GLY A 215 35.31 2.15 -11.89
CA GLY A 215 33.86 2.19 -12.11
C GLY A 215 33.07 2.46 -10.83
N LYS A 216 31.82 1.97 -10.73
CA LYS A 216 30.98 2.23 -9.54
C LYS A 216 31.30 1.24 -8.41
N GLY A 217 31.38 1.73 -7.17
CA GLY A 217 31.60 0.91 -5.98
C GLY A 217 31.33 1.63 -4.66
N ILE A 218 31.18 0.84 -3.60
CA ILE A 218 31.09 1.29 -2.21
C ILE A 218 32.29 0.78 -1.41
N ASN A 219 32.81 1.60 -0.50
CA ASN A 219 33.94 1.30 0.35
C ASN A 219 33.61 1.68 1.79
N TYR A 220 33.92 0.81 2.74
CA TYR A 220 33.79 0.99 4.18
C TYR A 220 35.19 0.96 4.78
N PHE A 221 35.58 2.05 5.41
CA PHE A 221 36.87 2.20 6.09
C PHE A 221 36.74 1.73 7.55
N VAL A 222 37.89 1.49 8.18
CA VAL A 222 37.97 0.90 9.53
C VAL A 222 37.50 1.86 10.60
N ASP A 223 37.70 3.15 10.38
CA ASP A 223 37.32 4.26 11.25
C ASP A 223 35.82 4.61 11.20
N GLY A 224 35.03 3.86 10.43
CA GLY A 224 33.60 4.11 10.24
C GLY A 224 33.26 5.03 9.06
N GLU A 225 34.26 5.59 8.35
CA GLU A 225 34.01 6.28 7.08
C GLU A 225 33.45 5.28 6.06
N TRP A 226 32.55 5.72 5.18
CA TRP A 226 32.23 5.00 3.95
C TRP A 226 32.08 5.93 2.75
N TYR A 227 32.35 5.41 1.56
CA TYR A 227 32.21 6.13 0.30
C TYR A 227 31.51 5.27 -0.76
N LYS A 228 30.52 5.82 -1.45
CA LYS A 228 29.81 5.20 -2.58
C LYS A 228 29.85 6.13 -3.79
N GLY A 229 30.53 5.75 -4.85
CA GLY A 229 30.66 6.62 -6.03
C GLY A 229 31.44 6.00 -7.19
N ASP A 230 31.93 6.87 -8.08
CA ASP A 230 32.84 6.46 -9.14
C ASP A 230 34.27 6.29 -8.61
N TRP A 231 34.96 5.32 -9.17
CA TRP A 231 36.35 4.98 -8.88
C TRP A 231 37.14 4.94 -10.18
N VAL A 232 38.36 5.44 -10.15
CA VAL A 232 39.33 5.28 -11.25
C VAL A 232 40.67 4.97 -10.61
N ASN A 233 41.19 3.76 -10.88
CA ASN A 233 42.51 3.33 -10.42
C ASN A 233 42.74 3.55 -8.90
N ASP A 234 41.83 3.02 -8.07
CA ASP A 234 41.81 3.16 -6.60
C ASP A 234 41.53 4.56 -6.05
N GLN A 235 41.25 5.55 -6.91
CA GLN A 235 40.91 6.89 -6.49
C GLN A 235 39.42 7.16 -6.62
N ARG A 236 38.85 7.87 -5.64
CA ARG A 236 37.48 8.39 -5.74
C ARG A 236 37.43 9.43 -6.85
N GLN A 237 36.47 9.30 -7.74
CA GLN A 237 36.33 10.12 -8.94
C GLN A 237 34.85 10.44 -9.18
N GLY A 238 34.56 11.35 -10.11
CA GLY A 238 33.21 11.52 -10.64
C GLY A 238 32.22 11.94 -9.58
N GLN A 239 31.07 11.27 -9.49
CA GLN A 239 30.03 11.56 -8.50
C GLN A 239 30.06 10.52 -7.37
N GLY A 240 29.94 10.96 -6.12
CA GLY A 240 29.91 10.06 -4.98
C GLY A 240 29.36 10.68 -3.70
N ILE A 241 28.94 9.79 -2.81
CA ILE A 241 28.44 10.08 -1.46
C ILE A 241 29.45 9.51 -0.47
N ASN A 242 29.81 10.27 0.55
CA ASN A 242 30.76 9.91 1.59
C ASN A 242 30.15 10.23 2.94
N TYR A 243 30.23 9.29 3.87
CA TYR A 243 29.98 9.53 5.28
C TYR A 243 31.32 9.38 5.98
N SER A 244 31.86 10.43 6.59
CA SER A 244 33.17 10.41 7.23
C SER A 244 33.12 9.79 8.63
N ALA A 245 34.28 9.40 9.15
CA ALA A 245 34.42 8.78 10.47
C ALA A 245 33.87 9.63 11.63
N ASN A 246 33.82 10.94 11.48
CA ASN A 246 33.26 11.89 12.44
C ASN A 246 31.75 12.14 12.27
N GLY A 247 31.06 11.43 11.37
CA GLY A 247 29.61 11.53 11.15
C GLY A 247 29.17 12.57 10.11
N ASP A 248 30.10 13.26 9.42
CA ASP A 248 29.72 14.20 8.36
C ASP A 248 29.35 13.47 7.06
N LEU A 249 28.31 13.93 6.36
CA LEU A 249 27.86 13.41 5.08
C LEU A 249 28.19 14.38 3.95
N TYR A 250 29.02 13.96 2.98
CA TYR A 250 29.26 14.68 1.74
C TYR A 250 28.61 13.99 0.54
N GLU A 251 27.80 14.71 -0.23
CA GLU A 251 27.30 14.28 -1.55
C GLU A 251 27.78 15.25 -2.62
N GLY A 252 28.55 14.76 -3.61
CA GLY A 252 29.02 15.61 -4.68
C GLY A 252 30.11 15.01 -5.56
N GLN A 253 30.80 15.90 -6.25
CA GLN A 253 31.87 15.52 -7.16
C GLN A 253 33.19 15.20 -6.44
N TRP A 254 34.02 14.37 -7.08
CA TRP A 254 35.31 13.88 -6.60
C TRP A 254 36.34 13.87 -7.73
N LYS A 255 37.59 14.21 -7.40
CA LYS A 255 38.74 14.11 -8.30
C LYS A 255 39.97 13.69 -7.51
N GLY A 256 40.61 12.59 -7.90
CA GLY A 256 41.83 12.12 -7.26
C GLY A 256 41.67 11.89 -5.76
N SER A 257 40.58 11.24 -5.34
CA SER A 257 40.21 10.98 -3.94
C SER A 257 39.86 12.19 -3.08
N ALA A 258 39.88 13.40 -3.64
CA ALA A 258 39.50 14.62 -2.96
C ALA A 258 38.12 15.12 -3.40
N ARG A 259 37.34 15.70 -2.47
CA ARG A 259 36.12 16.44 -2.81
C ARG A 259 36.49 17.52 -3.82
N HIS A 260 35.83 17.54 -4.96
CA HIS A 260 36.19 18.42 -6.06
C HIS A 260 34.94 18.74 -6.89
N GLY A 261 34.80 19.93 -7.45
CA GLY A 261 33.55 20.31 -8.11
C GLY A 261 32.44 20.61 -7.11
N PHE A 262 31.18 20.50 -7.52
CA PHE A 262 30.06 20.85 -6.65
C PHE A 262 29.66 19.70 -5.71
N GLY A 263 29.40 20.04 -4.46
CA GLY A 263 28.96 19.09 -3.44
C GLY A 263 28.36 19.75 -2.21
N VAL A 264 27.67 18.93 -1.42
CA VAL A 264 26.99 19.28 -0.18
C VAL A 264 27.63 18.49 0.95
N LEU A 265 28.24 19.17 1.91
CA LEU A 265 28.68 18.59 3.18
C LEU A 265 27.63 18.94 4.26
N THR A 266 27.02 17.94 4.87
CA THR A 266 26.19 18.05 6.07
C THR A 266 27.02 17.54 7.24
N LYS A 267 27.34 18.39 8.21
CA LYS A 267 28.09 17.99 9.40
C LYS A 267 27.19 17.36 10.44
N VAL A 268 27.78 16.56 11.35
CA VAL A 268 27.07 15.93 12.47
C VAL A 268 26.33 16.93 13.38
N ASN A 269 26.83 18.16 13.50
CA ASN A 269 26.21 19.24 14.27
C ASN A 269 25.05 19.95 13.51
N GLY A 270 24.63 19.44 12.35
CA GLY A 270 23.59 20.02 11.50
C GLY A 270 24.05 21.13 10.55
N GLU A 271 25.32 21.56 10.60
CA GLU A 271 25.84 22.59 9.68
C GLU A 271 25.90 22.05 8.24
N VAL A 272 25.30 22.76 7.27
CA VAL A 272 25.32 22.34 5.86
C VAL A 272 26.14 23.31 4.99
N LYS A 273 27.24 22.83 4.40
CA LYS A 273 28.06 23.55 3.42
C LYS A 273 27.77 23.05 2.00
N LYS A 274 27.03 23.84 1.22
CA LYS A 274 26.74 23.57 -0.21
C LYS A 274 27.61 24.48 -1.06
N GLY A 275 28.42 23.94 -1.97
CA GLY A 275 29.28 24.79 -2.78
C GLY A 275 30.32 24.07 -3.61
N LEU A 276 31.32 24.84 -4.04
CA LEU A 276 32.45 24.37 -4.83
C LEU A 276 33.56 23.86 -3.90
N TRP A 277 34.10 22.71 -4.26
CA TRP A 277 35.20 22.05 -3.59
C TRP A 277 36.37 21.96 -4.56
N GLU A 278 37.57 22.25 -4.09
CA GLU A 278 38.80 22.03 -4.86
C GLU A 278 39.79 21.28 -3.98
N TYR A 279 40.08 20.05 -4.36
CA TYR A 279 41.07 19.19 -3.71
C TYR A 279 40.83 19.07 -2.19
N GLY A 280 39.57 18.81 -1.80
CA GLY A 280 39.16 18.56 -0.42
C GLY A 280 38.84 19.83 0.36
N ARG A 281 39.29 21.00 -0.11
CA ARG A 281 39.02 22.30 0.50
C ARG A 281 37.66 22.82 0.03
N TYR A 282 36.85 23.24 1.00
CA TYR A 282 35.68 24.06 0.70
C TYR A 282 36.16 25.41 0.21
N VAL A 283 35.91 25.74 -1.07
CA VAL A 283 36.29 27.02 -1.68
C VAL A 283 35.24 28.10 -1.37
N GLY A 284 34.14 27.71 -0.71
CA GLY A 284 32.93 28.53 -0.55
C GLY A 284 31.80 27.97 -1.42
N THR A 285 30.73 28.73 -1.59
CA THR A 285 29.72 28.52 -2.64
C THR A 285 30.30 28.66 -4.07
N GLY A 286 31.64 28.59 -4.21
CA GLY A 286 32.40 29.53 -5.01
C GLY A 286 32.06 30.96 -4.60
N ASN A 287 33.03 31.85 -4.68
CA ASN A 287 32.72 33.23 -5.08
C ASN A 287 32.37 33.27 -6.57
N ASN A 288 31.59 32.28 -6.99
CA ASN A 288 30.72 32.23 -8.11
C ASN A 288 29.63 31.27 -7.71
N ASN A 289 28.56 31.84 -7.18
CA ASN A 289 27.26 31.20 -6.97
C ASN A 289 26.67 30.80 -8.34
N TYR A 290 27.49 30.40 -9.31
CA TYR A 290 27.37 30.60 -10.74
C TYR A 290 28.21 29.52 -11.50
N GLY A 291 27.62 28.83 -12.47
CA GLY A 291 28.10 27.60 -13.08
C GLY A 291 27.11 26.45 -12.85
N CYS A 292 27.44 25.24 -13.28
CA CYS A 292 26.62 24.04 -13.00
C CYS A 292 26.80 23.61 -11.55
N ILE A 293 25.93 24.06 -10.65
CA ILE A 293 26.03 23.88 -9.20
C ILE A 293 25.54 22.50 -8.69
N SER A 294 24.91 21.67 -9.53
CA SER A 294 24.53 20.27 -9.22
C SER A 294 24.16 19.49 -10.49
N GLY A 295 24.33 18.17 -10.50
CA GLY A 295 23.92 17.29 -11.61
C GLY A 295 24.73 17.46 -12.91
N ASN A 296 24.11 17.17 -14.06
CA ASN A 296 24.73 17.25 -15.39
C ASN A 296 24.09 18.38 -16.22
N CYS A 297 24.81 19.51 -16.34
CA CYS A 297 24.34 20.66 -17.13
C CYS A 297 24.77 20.64 -18.61
N ASP A 298 25.38 19.54 -19.07
CA ASP A 298 25.77 19.37 -20.47
C ASP A 298 24.75 18.54 -21.24
N ASN A 299 24.40 17.35 -20.73
CA ASN A 299 23.47 16.39 -21.34
C ASN A 299 22.79 15.52 -20.27
N GLY A 300 21.89 16.08 -19.46
CA GLY A 300 21.25 15.39 -18.35
C GLY A 300 20.46 16.32 -17.43
N TYR A 301 20.07 15.85 -16.25
CA TYR A 301 19.42 16.72 -15.26
C TYR A 301 20.47 17.41 -14.39
N GLY A 302 20.38 18.73 -14.26
CA GLY A 302 21.32 19.54 -13.48
C GLY A 302 20.75 20.87 -13.03
N VAL A 303 21.42 21.47 -12.05
CA VAL A 303 21.15 22.80 -11.51
C VAL A 303 22.31 23.70 -11.88
N TYR A 304 22.04 24.81 -12.55
CA TYR A 304 23.02 25.81 -12.96
C TYR A 304 22.61 27.16 -12.39
N ASN A 305 23.55 27.92 -11.85
CA ASN A 305 23.33 29.31 -11.49
C ASN A 305 24.14 30.23 -12.42
N TRP A 306 23.73 31.46 -12.68
CA TRP A 306 24.47 32.42 -13.50
C TRP A 306 24.99 33.58 -12.67
N ARG A 307 26.14 34.15 -13.06
CA ARG A 307 26.80 35.32 -12.41
C ARG A 307 25.86 36.50 -12.16
N THR A 308 24.80 36.56 -12.93
CA THR A 308 23.72 37.52 -12.84
C THR A 308 22.77 37.32 -11.65
N GLY A 309 22.83 36.19 -10.93
CA GLY A 309 21.90 35.82 -9.84
C GLY A 309 20.76 34.89 -10.27
N GLU A 310 20.71 34.50 -11.55
CA GLU A 310 19.71 33.55 -12.05
C GLU A 310 20.07 32.10 -11.70
N LYS A 311 19.09 31.20 -11.66
CA LYS A 311 19.25 29.77 -11.38
C LYS A 311 18.31 28.93 -12.23
N TYR A 312 18.76 27.79 -12.74
CA TYR A 312 17.96 26.81 -13.48
C TYR A 312 18.17 25.43 -12.89
N ALA A 313 17.09 24.70 -12.64
CA ALA A 313 17.10 23.30 -12.21
C ALA A 313 16.24 22.48 -13.17
N GLY A 314 16.84 21.67 -14.03
CA GLY A 314 16.10 20.99 -15.08
C GLY A 314 16.97 20.13 -15.98
N TYR A 315 16.41 19.72 -17.11
CA TYR A 315 17.13 18.95 -18.13
C TYR A 315 17.98 19.87 -19.02
N TRP A 316 19.13 19.35 -19.43
CA TRP A 316 20.12 19.99 -20.27
C TRP A 316 20.41 19.12 -21.47
N LYS A 317 20.52 19.73 -22.63
CA LYS A 317 20.92 19.09 -23.89
C LYS A 317 21.92 20.00 -24.59
N ASN A 318 23.12 19.49 -24.87
CA ASN A 318 24.22 20.24 -25.46
C ASN A 318 24.47 21.60 -24.79
N LYS A 319 24.54 21.61 -23.45
CA LYS A 319 24.76 22.82 -22.61
C LYS A 319 23.65 23.86 -22.68
N LYS A 320 22.48 23.49 -23.17
CA LYS A 320 21.29 24.36 -23.23
C LYS A 320 20.16 23.80 -22.37
N LYS A 321 19.37 24.69 -21.75
CA LYS A 321 18.13 24.32 -21.04
C LYS A 321 17.19 23.64 -22.05
N ASP A 322 16.77 22.43 -21.74
CA ASP A 322 15.94 21.61 -22.62
C ASP A 322 14.97 20.76 -21.77
N GLY A 323 14.01 20.06 -22.38
CA GLY A 323 13.09 19.20 -21.64
C GLY A 323 12.27 19.94 -20.57
N LYS A 324 12.20 19.43 -19.34
CA LYS A 324 11.45 20.05 -18.22
C LYS A 324 12.43 20.66 -17.21
N GLY A 325 12.11 21.85 -16.70
CA GLY A 325 12.93 22.50 -15.68
C GLY A 325 12.32 23.75 -15.07
N THR A 326 12.96 24.23 -14.01
CA THR A 326 12.58 25.43 -13.25
C THR A 326 13.67 26.47 -13.35
N ASN A 327 13.37 27.68 -13.81
CA ASN A 327 14.27 28.83 -13.77
C ASN A 327 13.85 29.82 -12.68
N TYR A 328 14.80 30.49 -12.08
CA TYR A 328 14.69 31.56 -11.11
C TYR A 328 15.50 32.73 -11.69
N TRP A 329 14.91 33.91 -11.81
CA TRP A 329 15.60 35.09 -12.31
C TRP A 329 16.12 35.95 -11.17
N LYS A 330 17.09 36.82 -11.48
CA LYS A 330 17.58 37.85 -10.57
C LYS A 330 16.46 38.75 -10.07
N SER A 331 15.44 39.00 -10.89
CA SER A 331 14.28 39.82 -10.54
C SER A 331 13.46 39.25 -9.37
N GLY A 332 13.65 37.98 -9.01
CA GLY A 332 12.76 37.24 -8.08
C GLY A 332 11.69 36.43 -8.82
N ASP A 333 11.59 36.57 -10.14
CA ASP A 333 10.68 35.77 -10.94
C ASP A 333 11.10 34.30 -10.99
N LYS A 334 10.15 33.40 -11.25
CA LYS A 334 10.35 31.95 -11.32
C LYS A 334 9.52 31.34 -12.43
N TYR A 335 10.06 30.43 -13.21
CA TYR A 335 9.33 29.70 -14.25
C TYR A 335 9.50 28.20 -14.08
N VAL A 336 8.41 27.47 -13.99
CA VAL A 336 8.39 26.00 -13.97
C VAL A 336 7.74 25.52 -15.25
N GLY A 337 8.47 24.88 -16.16
CA GLY A 337 7.90 24.49 -17.44
C GLY A 337 8.83 23.74 -18.38
N LYS A 338 8.43 23.66 -19.65
CA LYS A 338 9.25 23.05 -20.70
C LYS A 338 10.21 24.08 -21.31
N TRP A 339 11.38 23.59 -21.71
CA TRP A 339 12.47 24.35 -22.30
C TRP A 339 12.92 23.67 -23.59
N SER A 340 13.41 24.48 -24.52
CA SER A 340 14.03 24.02 -25.77
C SER A 340 15.07 25.07 -26.15
N ASP A 341 16.32 24.65 -26.32
CA ASP A 341 17.42 25.54 -26.70
C ASP A 341 17.49 26.85 -25.87
N ASN A 342 17.53 26.74 -24.53
CA ASN A 342 17.57 27.85 -23.58
C ASN A 342 16.30 28.72 -23.48
N LEU A 343 15.30 28.46 -24.31
CA LEU A 343 14.07 29.25 -24.36
C LEU A 343 12.90 28.48 -23.75
N GLN A 344 12.03 29.16 -23.01
CA GLN A 344 10.76 28.61 -22.56
C GLN A 344 9.97 28.17 -23.79
N ASN A 345 9.56 26.89 -23.82
CA ASN A 345 8.90 26.30 -24.97
C ASN A 345 7.90 25.23 -24.52
N GLY A 346 6.61 25.44 -24.78
CA GLY A 346 5.50 24.62 -24.27
C GLY A 346 4.84 25.22 -23.03
N TYR A 347 4.16 24.38 -22.24
CA TYR A 347 3.44 24.83 -21.04
C TYR A 347 4.39 25.12 -19.89
N GLY A 348 4.14 26.20 -19.16
CA GLY A 348 4.80 26.48 -17.89
C GLY A 348 4.06 27.49 -17.02
N ILE A 349 4.56 27.65 -15.80
CA ILE A 349 4.04 28.54 -14.76
C ILE A 349 5.13 29.57 -14.45
N TYR A 350 4.90 30.83 -14.81
CA TYR A 350 5.74 31.96 -14.46
C TYR A 350 5.16 32.63 -13.21
N THR A 351 5.91 32.71 -12.12
CA THR A 351 5.58 33.43 -10.88
C THR A 351 6.45 34.68 -10.88
N PHE A 352 5.83 35.86 -10.88
CA PHE A 352 6.53 37.12 -10.76
C PHE A 352 6.99 37.36 -9.33
N ALA A 353 8.02 38.19 -9.14
CA ALA A 353 8.57 38.53 -7.83
C ALA A 353 7.53 39.12 -6.84
N ASN A 354 6.51 39.79 -7.35
CA ASN A 354 5.38 40.33 -6.57
C ASN A 354 4.33 39.27 -6.15
N GLY A 355 4.61 37.99 -6.42
CA GLY A 355 3.71 36.87 -6.11
C GLY A 355 2.62 36.60 -7.16
N GLN A 356 2.47 37.45 -8.19
CA GLN A 356 1.51 37.22 -9.27
C GLN A 356 1.90 35.99 -10.10
N ILE A 357 0.92 35.17 -10.48
CA ILE A 357 1.17 33.92 -11.21
C ILE A 357 0.59 34.00 -12.64
N GLN A 358 1.48 33.88 -13.63
CA GLN A 358 1.22 33.76 -15.05
C GLN A 358 1.54 32.34 -15.54
N GLU A 359 0.54 31.45 -15.48
CA GLU A 359 0.58 30.13 -16.12
C GLU A 359 0.16 30.21 -17.59
N GLY A 360 0.82 29.51 -18.53
CA GLY A 360 0.46 29.54 -19.95
C GLY A 360 1.45 28.90 -20.91
N PHE A 361 1.31 29.21 -22.20
CA PHE A 361 2.19 28.72 -23.26
C PHE A 361 3.31 29.69 -23.58
N PHE A 362 4.47 29.12 -23.85
CA PHE A 362 5.66 29.84 -24.25
C PHE A 362 6.15 29.25 -25.56
N ARG A 363 6.53 30.10 -26.52
CA ARG A 363 7.19 29.67 -27.76
C ARG A 363 8.38 30.59 -27.98
N GLN A 364 9.57 30.00 -28.07
CA GLN A 364 10.83 30.75 -28.20
C GLN A 364 10.97 31.85 -27.14
N GLY A 365 10.66 31.53 -25.88
CA GLY A 365 10.81 32.43 -24.74
C GLY A 365 9.73 33.49 -24.59
N LYS A 366 8.87 33.68 -25.60
CA LYS A 366 7.73 34.60 -25.52
C LYS A 366 6.54 33.90 -24.89
N TYR A 367 5.97 34.50 -23.85
CA TYR A 367 4.65 34.13 -23.37
C TYR A 367 3.64 34.46 -24.46
N ILE A 368 2.97 33.43 -24.97
CA ILE A 368 1.93 33.55 -25.99
C ILE A 368 0.52 33.45 -25.37
N GLY A 369 0.42 33.61 -24.04
CA GLY A 369 -0.83 33.68 -23.26
C GLY A 369 -1.11 32.46 -22.33
N LYS A 370 -1.95 32.64 -21.29
CA LYS A 370 -2.54 31.54 -20.46
C LYS A 370 -3.30 30.58 -21.36
N LYS A 371 -3.80 31.16 -22.43
CA LYS A 371 -4.19 30.54 -23.68
C LYS A 371 -3.08 30.88 -24.65
N VAL A 372 -2.60 29.89 -25.41
CA VAL A 372 -2.26 30.18 -26.80
C VAL A 372 -3.36 31.12 -27.30
N SER A 373 -3.02 32.28 -27.87
CA SER A 373 -3.93 33.11 -28.68
C SER A 373 -4.39 32.39 -29.95
N LYS A 374 -4.66 31.10 -29.80
CA LYS A 374 -5.55 30.19 -30.47
C LYS A 374 -5.99 29.22 -29.39
N SER A 375 -7.26 29.27 -29.01
CA SER A 375 -7.95 28.07 -28.55
C SER A 375 -7.51 26.91 -29.43
N GLY A 376 -6.97 25.85 -28.83
CA GLY A 376 -6.23 24.91 -29.67
C GLY A 376 -5.43 23.87 -28.91
N CYS A 377 -4.86 22.98 -29.71
CA CYS A 377 -3.99 21.94 -29.22
C CYS A 377 -2.67 22.54 -28.73
N VAL A 378 -2.35 22.21 -27.50
CA VAL A 378 -1.30 22.86 -26.73
C VAL A 378 -0.07 21.95 -26.62
N THR A 379 -0.30 20.65 -26.44
CA THR A 379 0.73 19.59 -26.46
C THR A 379 0.07 18.28 -26.84
N GLY A 380 0.79 17.38 -27.54
CA GLY A 380 0.25 16.09 -27.95
C GLY A 380 -0.57 16.17 -29.24
N ASN A 381 -1.38 15.16 -29.53
CA ASN A 381 -2.20 15.09 -30.74
C ASN A 381 -3.67 15.32 -30.36
N CYS A 382 -4.17 16.53 -30.57
CA CYS A 382 -5.56 16.88 -30.28
C CYS A 382 -6.52 16.69 -31.45
N ASN A 383 -6.06 16.08 -32.55
CA ASN A 383 -6.94 15.60 -33.60
C ASN A 383 -7.27 14.12 -33.35
N ASN A 384 -6.27 13.26 -33.21
CA ASN A 384 -6.43 11.82 -33.01
C ASN A 384 -5.31 11.27 -32.11
N GLY A 385 -5.47 11.37 -30.80
CA GLY A 385 -4.45 10.93 -29.84
C GLY A 385 -4.61 11.55 -28.46
N PHE A 386 -3.56 11.52 -27.65
CA PHE A 386 -3.59 12.15 -26.33
C PHE A 386 -2.99 13.55 -26.40
N GLY A 387 -3.67 14.53 -25.81
CA GLY A 387 -3.22 15.91 -25.86
C GLY A 387 -3.75 16.76 -24.71
N THR A 388 -3.19 17.94 -24.61
CA THR A 388 -3.74 19.03 -23.80
C THR A 388 -4.28 20.08 -24.76
N TYR A 389 -5.50 20.54 -24.53
CA TYR A 389 -6.17 21.56 -25.33
C TYR A 389 -6.72 22.64 -24.40
N ILE A 390 -6.56 23.89 -24.80
CA ILE A 390 -7.08 25.03 -24.06
C ILE A 390 -8.18 25.69 -24.88
N LEU A 391 -9.33 25.88 -24.25
CA LEU A 391 -10.49 26.48 -24.89
C LEU A 391 -10.35 28.01 -24.90
N SER A 392 -11.13 28.66 -25.77
CA SER A 392 -11.17 30.11 -25.91
C SER A 392 -11.59 30.83 -24.62
N ASN A 393 -12.33 30.15 -23.73
CA ASN A 393 -12.73 30.67 -22.42
C ASN A 393 -11.64 30.49 -21.33
N GLY A 394 -10.68 29.59 -21.52
CA GLY A 394 -9.52 29.38 -20.63
C GLY A 394 -9.56 28.07 -19.88
N ASP A 395 -10.65 27.33 -20.04
CA ASP A 395 -10.75 25.96 -19.56
C ASP A 395 -9.69 25.09 -20.25
N ARG A 396 -9.23 24.07 -19.53
CA ARG A 396 -8.15 23.20 -19.96
C ARG A 396 -8.60 21.76 -19.96
N TYR A 397 -8.52 21.12 -21.12
CA TYR A 397 -8.69 19.68 -21.26
C TYR A 397 -7.32 19.00 -21.40
N LEU A 398 -7.11 17.87 -20.72
CA LEU A 398 -5.97 16.97 -20.85
C LEU A 398 -6.54 15.57 -20.98
N GLY A 399 -6.45 14.97 -22.17
CA GLY A 399 -7.09 13.69 -22.41
C GLY A 399 -6.98 13.25 -23.86
N THR A 400 -7.77 12.23 -24.20
CA THR A 400 -7.79 11.69 -25.55
C THR A 400 -8.70 12.48 -26.51
N PHE A 401 -8.32 12.48 -27.78
CA PHE A 401 -8.98 13.15 -28.88
C PHE A 401 -9.28 12.16 -30.00
N SER A 402 -10.44 12.34 -30.60
CA SER A 402 -10.84 11.66 -31.83
C SER A 402 -11.52 12.67 -32.73
N ASN A 403 -11.01 12.83 -33.95
CA ASN A 403 -11.42 13.83 -34.94
C ASN A 403 -11.57 15.25 -34.38
N GLY A 404 -10.61 15.70 -33.57
CA GLY A 404 -10.61 17.05 -33.00
C GLY A 404 -11.54 17.23 -31.78
N LYS A 405 -12.24 16.17 -31.35
CA LYS A 405 -13.18 16.20 -30.24
C LYS A 405 -12.62 15.50 -29.01
N TYR A 406 -12.93 16.02 -27.81
CA TYR A 406 -12.62 15.30 -26.58
C TYR A 406 -13.36 13.97 -26.60
N SER A 407 -12.63 12.89 -26.42
CA SER A 407 -13.19 11.54 -26.54
C SER A 407 -12.40 10.57 -25.67
N GLY A 408 -13.03 9.59 -25.04
CA GLY A 408 -12.33 8.69 -24.12
C GLY A 408 -11.92 9.39 -22.83
N GLN A 409 -10.82 8.96 -22.20
CA GLN A 409 -10.46 9.44 -20.85
C GLN A 409 -9.79 10.81 -20.88
N GLY A 410 -10.16 11.68 -19.95
CA GLY A 410 -9.53 12.98 -19.79
C GLY A 410 -9.84 13.68 -18.48
N THR A 411 -9.18 14.82 -18.30
CA THR A 411 -9.42 15.75 -17.20
C THR A 411 -9.71 17.12 -17.80
N TYR A 412 -10.83 17.72 -17.42
CA TYR A 412 -11.22 19.07 -17.80
C TYR A 412 -11.21 19.96 -16.55
N LYS A 413 -10.35 20.96 -16.54
CA LYS A 413 -10.22 21.94 -15.46
C LYS A 413 -10.81 23.26 -15.93
N MET A 414 -11.81 23.74 -15.21
CA MET A 414 -12.45 25.02 -15.46
C MET A 414 -11.68 26.15 -14.77
N VAL A 415 -11.71 27.34 -15.36
CA VAL A 415 -11.06 28.53 -14.76
C VAL A 415 -11.66 28.88 -13.40
N ASN A 416 -12.95 28.59 -13.19
CA ASN A 416 -13.65 28.81 -11.92
C ASN A 416 -13.24 27.82 -10.80
N GLY A 417 -12.30 26.90 -11.06
CA GLY A 417 -11.79 25.93 -10.10
C GLY A 417 -12.49 24.57 -10.11
N ASN A 418 -13.63 24.42 -10.80
CA ASN A 418 -14.27 23.12 -10.97
C ASN A 418 -13.40 22.20 -11.81
N LYS A 419 -13.49 20.89 -11.56
CA LYS A 419 -12.69 19.90 -12.27
C LYS A 419 -13.53 18.66 -12.56
N TYR A 420 -13.53 18.21 -13.81
CA TYR A 420 -14.03 16.90 -14.19
C TYR A 420 -12.88 15.97 -14.56
N SER A 421 -12.94 14.72 -14.14
CA SER A 421 -12.02 13.65 -14.55
C SER A 421 -12.83 12.39 -14.86
N GLY A 422 -12.81 11.93 -16.10
CA GLY A 422 -13.67 10.83 -16.54
C GLY A 422 -13.71 10.73 -18.05
N GLU A 423 -14.76 10.11 -18.57
CA GLU A 423 -14.91 9.91 -20.01
C GLU A 423 -15.48 11.14 -20.71
N PHE A 424 -15.11 11.28 -21.98
CA PHE A 424 -15.59 12.30 -22.87
C PHE A 424 -16.14 11.64 -24.13
N SER A 425 -17.18 12.24 -24.67
CA SER A 425 -17.69 11.91 -25.99
C SER A 425 -18.13 13.21 -26.66
N ASN A 426 -17.57 13.50 -27.83
CA ASN A 426 -17.87 14.72 -28.60
C ASN A 426 -17.79 16.00 -27.75
N HIS A 427 -16.68 16.20 -27.04
CA HIS A 427 -16.42 17.33 -26.12
C HIS A 427 -17.20 17.33 -24.79
N LEU A 428 -18.21 16.49 -24.64
CA LEU A 428 -19.06 16.45 -23.45
C LEU A 428 -18.58 15.41 -22.45
N TYR A 429 -18.76 15.69 -21.15
CA TYR A 429 -18.62 14.67 -20.10
C TYR A 429 -19.58 13.52 -20.40
N HIS A 430 -19.05 12.31 -20.34
CA HIS A 430 -19.77 11.10 -20.69
C HIS A 430 -19.31 9.94 -19.83
N GLY A 431 -20.10 8.86 -19.77
CA GLY A 431 -19.72 7.64 -19.05
C GLY A 431 -19.39 7.90 -17.58
N ALA A 432 -18.49 7.09 -17.01
CA ALA A 432 -18.09 7.26 -15.62
C ALA A 432 -17.13 8.45 -15.45
N GLY A 433 -17.35 9.25 -14.42
CA GLY A 433 -16.44 10.33 -14.07
C GLY A 433 -16.63 10.87 -12.66
N THR A 434 -15.70 11.75 -12.30
CA THR A 434 -15.72 12.51 -11.06
C THR A 434 -15.74 14.00 -11.39
N PHE A 435 -16.72 14.72 -10.88
CA PHE A 435 -16.77 16.18 -10.92
C PHE A 435 -16.52 16.74 -9.52
N THR A 436 -15.37 17.39 -9.34
CA THR A 436 -15.00 18.09 -8.11
C THR A 436 -15.40 19.57 -8.24
N PHE A 437 -16.15 20.07 -7.27
CA PHE A 437 -16.56 21.48 -7.23
C PHE A 437 -15.47 22.32 -6.56
N ALA A 438 -15.28 23.55 -7.05
CA ALA A 438 -14.38 24.52 -6.45
C ALA A 438 -14.79 24.89 -5.01
N ASN A 439 -13.86 25.46 -4.25
CA ASN A 439 -14.10 26.00 -2.90
C ASN A 439 -14.66 24.97 -1.91
N ASN A 440 -14.17 23.73 -1.99
CA ASN A 440 -14.58 22.61 -1.13
C ASN A 440 -16.09 22.34 -1.12
N LYS A 441 -16.84 22.66 -2.18
CA LYS A 441 -18.30 22.45 -2.23
C LYS A 441 -18.76 20.99 -2.39
N GLY A 442 -17.82 20.04 -2.40
CA GLY A 442 -18.07 18.62 -2.56
C GLY A 442 -17.62 18.06 -3.92
N GLU A 443 -17.97 16.81 -4.19
CA GLU A 443 -17.70 16.12 -5.45
C GLU A 443 -18.82 15.15 -5.83
N TYR A 444 -19.03 14.95 -7.13
CA TYR A 444 -19.93 13.94 -7.67
C TYR A 444 -19.12 12.85 -8.34
N ILE A 445 -19.39 11.59 -8.01
CA ILE A 445 -18.80 10.41 -8.64
C ILE A 445 -19.93 9.58 -9.24
N GLY A 446 -19.95 9.42 -10.55
CA GLY A 446 -21.07 8.73 -11.20
C GLY A 446 -21.04 8.81 -12.71
N GLU A 447 -22.18 8.51 -13.30
CA GLU A 447 -22.42 8.50 -14.74
C GLU A 447 -22.75 9.91 -15.26
N PHE A 448 -22.27 10.18 -16.48
CA PHE A 448 -22.46 11.43 -17.19
C PHE A 448 -23.03 11.15 -18.57
N ALA A 449 -24.00 11.97 -18.97
CA ALA A 449 -24.43 12.06 -20.35
C ALA A 449 -24.66 13.52 -20.72
N TYR A 450 -24.33 13.88 -21.95
CA TYR A 450 -24.49 15.23 -22.49
C TYR A 450 -23.89 16.33 -21.60
N GLY A 451 -22.76 16.05 -20.93
CA GLY A 451 -22.05 17.02 -20.10
C GLY A 451 -22.61 17.22 -18.69
N LYS A 452 -23.61 16.43 -18.27
CA LYS A 452 -24.25 16.53 -16.95
C LYS A 452 -24.28 15.19 -16.23
N TYR A 453 -24.51 15.23 -14.93
CA TYR A 453 -24.80 14.03 -14.11
C TYR A 453 -26.07 13.38 -14.67
N ASP A 454 -25.94 12.21 -15.28
CA ASP A 454 -27.04 11.54 -15.97
C ASP A 454 -26.75 10.03 -15.94
N GLY A 455 -27.55 9.31 -15.15
CA GLY A 455 -27.30 7.93 -14.76
C GLY A 455 -27.07 7.76 -13.25
N LYS A 456 -26.44 6.66 -12.85
CA LYS A 456 -26.17 6.34 -11.45
C LYS A 456 -24.97 7.13 -10.92
N GLY A 457 -25.09 7.70 -9.72
CA GLY A 457 -23.96 8.34 -9.07
C GLY A 457 -24.21 8.80 -7.64
N THR A 458 -23.11 9.15 -6.98
CA THR A 458 -23.07 9.60 -5.59
C THR A 458 -22.49 11.00 -5.52
N PHE A 459 -23.23 11.90 -4.90
CA PHE A 459 -22.73 13.22 -4.54
C PHE A 459 -22.21 13.19 -3.10
N TYR A 460 -20.97 13.63 -2.89
CA TYR A 460 -20.31 13.82 -1.61
C TYR A 460 -20.28 15.31 -1.29
N PHE A 461 -20.99 15.74 -0.25
CA PHE A 461 -21.05 17.14 0.15
C PHE A 461 -19.86 17.51 1.03
N ALA A 462 -19.53 18.80 1.07
CA ALA A 462 -18.44 19.37 1.88
C ALA A 462 -18.52 19.01 3.37
N ASP A 463 -19.74 18.85 3.88
CA ASP A 463 -20.08 18.58 5.28
C ASP A 463 -20.07 17.09 5.64
N GLY A 464 -19.60 16.22 4.72
CA GLY A 464 -19.50 14.78 4.93
C GLY A 464 -20.78 14.00 4.60
N ARG A 465 -21.89 14.66 4.25
CA ARG A 465 -23.10 13.96 3.77
C ARG A 465 -22.87 13.34 2.40
N THR A 466 -23.59 12.26 2.10
CA THR A 466 -23.56 11.61 0.78
C THR A 466 -24.96 11.40 0.24
N LYS A 467 -25.15 11.51 -1.08
CA LYS A 467 -26.42 11.29 -1.77
C LYS A 467 -26.23 10.46 -3.03
N ALA A 468 -26.49 9.17 -2.90
CA ALA A 468 -26.44 8.20 -4.00
C ALA A 468 -27.82 8.06 -4.67
N GLY A 469 -27.86 7.85 -5.98
CA GLY A 469 -29.12 7.59 -6.68
C GLY A 469 -29.03 7.80 -8.19
N ILE A 470 -30.19 7.97 -8.82
CA ILE A 470 -30.35 8.27 -10.23
C ILE A 470 -30.35 9.79 -10.43
N TRP A 471 -29.50 10.23 -11.33
CA TRP A 471 -29.37 11.60 -11.77
C TRP A 471 -29.85 11.68 -13.21
N LYS A 472 -30.54 12.77 -13.56
CA LYS A 472 -30.94 13.03 -14.94
C LYS A 472 -30.74 14.50 -15.21
N GLN A 473 -29.99 14.82 -16.25
CA GLN A 473 -29.70 16.20 -16.63
C GLN A 473 -29.16 17.08 -15.48
N GLY A 474 -28.29 16.52 -14.64
CA GLY A 474 -27.64 17.23 -13.52
C GLY A 474 -28.51 17.34 -12.26
N LYS A 475 -29.74 16.85 -12.28
CA LYS A 475 -30.67 16.87 -11.14
C LYS A 475 -30.79 15.49 -10.53
N PHE A 476 -30.86 15.43 -9.20
CA PHE A 476 -31.19 14.21 -8.48
C PHE A 476 -32.65 13.87 -8.71
N VAL A 477 -32.93 12.70 -9.29
CA VAL A 477 -34.29 12.22 -9.60
C VAL A 477 -34.83 11.30 -8.51
N GLY A 478 -33.95 10.75 -7.67
CA GLY A 478 -34.30 9.83 -6.60
C GLY A 478 -33.35 8.65 -6.55
N GLU A 479 -33.47 7.82 -5.52
CA GLU A 479 -32.97 6.44 -5.58
C GLU A 479 -33.81 5.66 -6.60
N PRO A 480 -33.28 4.61 -7.26
CA PRO A 480 -34.02 3.88 -8.29
C PRO A 480 -35.38 3.42 -7.74
N LYS A 481 -36.47 4.06 -8.20
CA LYS A 481 -37.83 3.65 -7.88
C LYS A 481 -38.11 2.34 -8.60
N SER A 482 -38.13 1.29 -7.81
CA SER A 482 -38.87 0.08 -8.06
C SER A 482 -40.07 0.08 -7.09
N ASN A 483 -41.20 -0.56 -7.33
CA ASN A 483 -41.41 -1.83 -7.99
C ASN A 483 -41.16 -3.00 -7.00
N PHE A 484 -40.05 -2.96 -6.26
CA PHE A 484 -39.55 -4.14 -5.54
C PHE A 484 -40.26 -4.30 -4.20
N LYS A 485 -40.66 -5.53 -3.89
CA LYS A 485 -41.29 -5.89 -2.61
C LYS A 485 -40.24 -6.54 -1.72
N LEU A 486 -40.27 -6.20 -0.43
CA LEU A 486 -39.43 -6.87 0.55
C LEU A 486 -39.72 -8.39 0.56
N PRO A 487 -38.70 -9.23 0.78
CA PRO A 487 -38.88 -10.66 0.89
C PRO A 487 -39.77 -11.01 2.09
N VAL A 488 -40.62 -12.02 1.94
CA VAL A 488 -41.49 -12.52 3.01
C VAL A 488 -40.89 -13.81 3.57
N LEU A 489 -40.59 -13.82 4.87
CA LEU A 489 -40.00 -14.98 5.55
C LEU A 489 -41.04 -15.67 6.44
N THR A 490 -41.25 -16.96 6.20
CA THR A 490 -42.19 -17.80 6.97
C THR A 490 -41.45 -18.98 7.58
N TRP A 491 -41.58 -19.15 8.89
CA TRP A 491 -41.04 -20.32 9.59
C TRP A 491 -41.84 -21.56 9.22
N ILE A 492 -41.13 -22.64 8.85
CA ILE A 492 -41.70 -23.97 8.65
C ILE A 492 -41.42 -24.81 9.91
N ASP A 493 -40.18 -24.79 10.40
CA ASP A 493 -39.76 -25.59 11.55
C ASP A 493 -38.65 -24.87 12.34
N PRO A 494 -38.79 -24.65 13.66
CA PRO A 494 -40.01 -24.88 14.44
C PRO A 494 -41.09 -23.81 14.19
N PRO A 495 -42.38 -24.20 14.18
CA PRO A 495 -43.48 -23.24 14.07
C PRO A 495 -43.67 -22.43 15.36
N GLN A 496 -43.36 -23.00 16.52
CA GLN A 496 -43.49 -22.38 17.85
C GLN A 496 -42.47 -21.26 18.06
N SER A 497 -42.81 -20.19 18.80
CA SER A 497 -41.92 -19.07 19.09
C SER A 497 -40.83 -19.38 20.14
N VAL A 498 -41.08 -20.34 21.02
CA VAL A 498 -40.18 -20.75 22.12
C VAL A 498 -40.07 -22.28 22.12
N ILE A 499 -38.86 -22.79 22.26
CA ILE A 499 -38.50 -24.21 22.18
C ILE A 499 -37.54 -24.54 23.32
N ASN A 500 -37.80 -25.62 24.06
CA ASN A 500 -36.85 -26.16 25.03
C ASN A 500 -36.15 -27.38 24.40
N THR A 501 -34.84 -27.51 24.59
CA THR A 501 -34.07 -28.61 24.02
C THR A 501 -32.89 -28.99 24.91
N THR A 502 -32.50 -30.27 24.85
CA THR A 502 -31.29 -30.82 25.49
C THR A 502 -30.18 -31.08 24.47
N THR A 503 -30.38 -30.74 23.20
CA THR A 503 -29.40 -30.93 22.13
C THR A 503 -28.87 -29.60 21.63
N ALA A 504 -27.54 -29.47 21.51
CA ALA A 504 -26.92 -28.25 21.01
C ALA A 504 -27.21 -27.99 19.52
N ASP A 505 -27.42 -29.02 18.71
CA ASP A 505 -27.59 -28.88 17.27
C ASP A 505 -29.08 -28.95 16.91
N VAL A 506 -29.68 -27.79 16.60
CA VAL A 506 -31.09 -27.70 16.21
C VAL A 506 -31.26 -27.39 14.74
N LYS A 507 -32.16 -28.11 14.08
CA LYS A 507 -32.49 -27.87 12.68
C LYS A 507 -33.50 -26.73 12.58
N ILE A 508 -33.26 -25.81 11.65
CA ILE A 508 -34.21 -24.76 11.30
C ILE A 508 -34.62 -24.90 9.84
N LYS A 509 -35.91 -24.72 9.58
CA LYS A 509 -36.50 -24.67 8.24
C LYS A 509 -37.35 -23.41 8.07
N LEU A 510 -37.03 -22.60 7.05
CA LEU A 510 -37.81 -21.42 6.69
C LEU A 510 -38.04 -21.37 5.18
N CYS A 511 -39.19 -20.85 4.78
CA CYS A 511 -39.46 -20.43 3.41
C CYS A 511 -39.25 -18.91 3.27
N ILE A 512 -38.57 -18.50 2.20
CA ILE A 512 -38.46 -17.11 1.78
C ILE A 512 -39.13 -16.97 0.43
N LYS A 513 -40.16 -16.14 0.36
CA LYS A 513 -40.79 -15.72 -0.91
C LYS A 513 -40.24 -14.37 -1.33
N SER A 514 -39.66 -14.29 -2.52
CA SER A 514 -39.17 -13.05 -3.11
C SER A 514 -39.21 -13.15 -4.62
N LYS A 515 -39.95 -12.22 -5.25
CA LYS A 515 -39.96 -12.06 -6.71
C LYS A 515 -38.62 -11.58 -7.26
N ASP A 516 -37.81 -10.95 -6.41
CA ASP A 516 -36.53 -10.36 -6.75
C ASP A 516 -35.38 -11.21 -6.18
N ALA A 517 -34.23 -11.16 -6.86
CA ALA A 517 -33.06 -11.94 -6.44
C ALA A 517 -32.59 -11.54 -5.03
N ILE A 518 -32.38 -12.55 -4.18
CA ILE A 518 -31.80 -12.36 -2.85
C ILE A 518 -30.30 -12.09 -2.99
N GLU A 519 -29.80 -11.04 -2.33
CA GLU A 519 -28.39 -10.67 -2.25
C GLU A 519 -27.66 -11.54 -1.21
N TYR A 520 -28.27 -11.75 -0.04
CA TYR A 520 -27.74 -12.62 1.01
C TYR A 520 -28.83 -13.13 1.95
N ILE A 521 -28.49 -14.22 2.64
CA ILE A 521 -29.23 -14.76 3.78
C ILE A 521 -28.27 -14.87 4.97
N LYS A 522 -28.66 -14.30 6.10
CA LYS A 522 -27.92 -14.37 7.36
C LYS A 522 -28.80 -14.99 8.44
N VAL A 523 -28.23 -15.91 9.20
CA VAL A 523 -28.88 -16.45 10.41
C VAL A 523 -28.11 -15.92 11.61
N TYR A 524 -28.82 -15.28 12.53
CA TYR A 524 -28.29 -14.76 13.78
C TYR A 524 -28.69 -15.68 14.93
N ASN A 525 -27.76 -15.89 15.87
CA ASN A 525 -28.01 -16.46 17.20
C ASN A 525 -27.49 -15.47 18.24
N ASN A 526 -28.37 -14.91 19.09
CA ASN A 526 -28.02 -13.90 20.09
C ASN A 526 -27.19 -12.74 19.50
N ASP A 527 -27.69 -12.18 18.38
CA ASP A 527 -27.09 -11.07 17.62
C ASP A 527 -25.72 -11.35 16.96
N SER A 528 -25.15 -12.54 17.19
CA SER A 528 -23.97 -13.04 16.47
C SER A 528 -24.39 -13.78 15.20
N ILE A 529 -23.65 -13.62 14.10
CA ILE A 529 -23.96 -14.30 12.85
C ILE A 529 -23.56 -15.78 12.97
N ALA A 530 -24.55 -16.66 13.07
CA ALA A 530 -24.37 -18.11 13.12
C ALA A 530 -24.12 -18.70 11.71
N LEU A 531 -24.69 -18.10 10.67
CA LEU A 531 -24.44 -18.46 9.27
C LEU A 531 -24.43 -17.20 8.39
N ASN A 532 -23.38 -17.03 7.59
CA ASN A 532 -23.24 -15.96 6.61
C ASN A 532 -22.91 -16.54 5.24
N ASN A 533 -23.93 -16.79 4.42
CA ASN A 533 -23.73 -17.40 3.11
C ASN A 533 -24.24 -16.48 2.00
N ALA A 534 -23.40 -16.26 0.98
CA ALA A 534 -23.91 -15.86 -0.34
C ALA A 534 -24.83 -16.98 -0.85
N VAL A 535 -25.89 -16.63 -1.60
CA VAL A 535 -27.03 -17.51 -1.98
C VAL A 535 -26.65 -18.86 -2.63
N ARG A 536 -25.38 -19.07 -3.03
CA ARG A 536 -24.81 -20.38 -3.41
C ARG A 536 -24.80 -21.36 -2.22
N GLY A 537 -25.94 -21.96 -1.93
CA GLY A 537 -26.08 -23.01 -0.91
C GLY A 537 -27.49 -23.24 -0.39
N TYR A 538 -28.50 -22.55 -0.95
CA TYR A 538 -29.92 -22.71 -0.63
C TYR A 538 -30.63 -23.16 -1.90
N ASN A 539 -31.20 -24.35 -1.87
CA ASN A 539 -31.94 -24.92 -3.00
C ASN A 539 -33.42 -24.57 -2.87
N VAL A 540 -34.11 -24.47 -4.01
CA VAL A 540 -35.56 -24.62 -4.08
C VAL A 540 -35.85 -26.07 -3.69
N VAL A 541 -36.50 -26.29 -2.54
CA VAL A 541 -36.82 -27.64 -2.04
C VAL A 541 -38.31 -27.96 -2.25
N ASP A 542 -39.09 -27.00 -2.72
CA ASP A 542 -40.55 -27.07 -2.83
C ASP A 542 -41.01 -26.09 -3.92
N GLU A 543 -41.86 -26.53 -4.85
CA GLU A 543 -42.39 -25.67 -5.93
C GLU A 543 -43.18 -24.46 -5.40
N SER A 544 -43.58 -24.49 -4.12
CA SER A 544 -44.30 -23.40 -3.45
C SER A 544 -43.41 -22.31 -2.81
N CYS A 545 -42.08 -22.46 -2.83
CA CYS A 545 -41.14 -21.57 -2.11
C CYS A 545 -39.88 -21.18 -2.93
N ASP A 546 -39.62 -19.87 -3.06
CA ASP A 546 -38.51 -19.35 -3.88
C ASP A 546 -37.12 -19.69 -3.29
N TYR A 547 -36.95 -19.63 -1.97
CA TYR A 547 -35.73 -20.06 -1.29
C TYR A 547 -36.05 -20.78 0.02
N THR A 548 -35.46 -21.95 0.23
CA THR A 548 -35.60 -22.69 1.48
C THR A 548 -34.31 -22.63 2.29
N ILE A 549 -34.41 -22.18 3.54
CA ILE A 549 -33.37 -22.41 4.54
C ILE A 549 -33.66 -23.75 5.18
N ASN A 550 -32.71 -24.67 5.12
CA ASN A 550 -32.74 -25.93 5.82
C ASN A 550 -31.32 -26.20 6.36
N LYS A 551 -31.07 -25.78 7.61
CA LYS A 551 -29.73 -25.77 8.20
C LYS A 551 -29.78 -26.18 9.66
N VAL A 552 -28.70 -26.79 10.14
CA VAL A 552 -28.46 -27.04 11.56
C VAL A 552 -27.76 -25.81 12.15
N ILE A 553 -28.27 -25.33 13.28
CA ILE A 553 -27.73 -24.23 14.06
C ILE A 553 -27.26 -24.79 15.39
N LYS A 554 -26.02 -24.47 15.76
CA LYS A 554 -25.48 -24.81 17.07
C LYS A 554 -25.90 -23.76 18.09
N LEU A 555 -26.49 -24.23 19.18
CA LEU A 555 -26.96 -23.44 20.32
C LEU A 555 -25.86 -23.30 21.37
N ASN A 556 -25.88 -22.16 22.06
CA ASN A 556 -25.13 -21.95 23.28
C ASN A 556 -25.97 -22.42 24.48
N PRO A 557 -25.37 -22.91 25.57
CA PRO A 557 -26.12 -23.19 26.79
C PRO A 557 -26.97 -21.97 27.22
N GLY A 558 -28.22 -22.21 27.62
CA GLY A 558 -29.19 -21.16 27.98
C GLY A 558 -30.04 -20.67 26.80
N PRO A 559 -30.60 -19.45 26.86
CA PRO A 559 -31.50 -18.92 25.84
C PRO A 559 -30.76 -18.46 24.58
N ASN A 560 -31.27 -18.87 23.42
CA ASN A 560 -30.74 -18.54 22.10
C ASN A 560 -31.83 -17.88 21.25
N LYS A 561 -31.63 -16.63 20.85
CA LYS A 561 -32.54 -15.86 19.99
C LYS A 561 -32.12 -16.03 18.53
N ILE A 562 -32.84 -16.88 17.80
CA ILE A 562 -32.61 -17.13 16.38
C ILE A 562 -33.44 -16.17 15.54
N LYS A 563 -32.76 -15.41 14.66
CA LYS A 563 -33.37 -14.48 13.71
C LYS A 563 -32.75 -14.67 12.33
N VAL A 564 -33.57 -14.81 11.31
CA VAL A 564 -33.10 -14.85 9.92
C VAL A 564 -33.31 -13.49 9.29
N VAL A 565 -32.28 -12.97 8.63
CA VAL A 565 -32.33 -11.72 7.87
C VAL A 565 -31.93 -12.01 6.44
N THR A 566 -32.72 -11.52 5.49
CA THR A 566 -32.43 -11.64 4.06
C THR A 566 -32.57 -10.29 3.39
N LYS A 567 -31.77 -10.06 2.36
CA LYS A 567 -31.79 -8.81 1.59
C LYS A 567 -32.08 -9.10 0.14
N ASN A 568 -32.99 -8.35 -0.47
CA ASN A 568 -33.07 -8.22 -1.91
C ASN A 568 -32.84 -6.75 -2.30
N ILE A 569 -33.01 -6.46 -3.58
CA ILE A 569 -32.93 -5.11 -4.13
C ILE A 569 -33.96 -4.12 -3.56
N ALA A 570 -35.04 -4.58 -2.90
CA ALA A 570 -36.01 -3.74 -2.19
C ALA A 570 -35.54 -3.34 -0.78
N GLY A 571 -34.65 -4.12 -0.17
CA GLY A 571 -34.17 -3.91 1.19
C GLY A 571 -34.08 -5.20 2.02
N GLU A 572 -33.88 -5.03 3.33
CA GLU A 572 -33.75 -6.13 4.29
C GLU A 572 -35.11 -6.48 4.90
N ALA A 573 -35.41 -7.78 4.98
CA ALA A 573 -36.51 -8.29 5.79
C ALA A 573 -36.00 -9.31 6.81
N SER A 574 -36.67 -9.35 7.95
CA SER A 574 -36.34 -10.25 9.07
C SER A 574 -37.49 -11.20 9.37
N SER A 575 -37.16 -12.43 9.76
CA SER A 575 -38.13 -13.36 10.32
C SER A 575 -38.58 -12.90 11.72
N LYS A 576 -39.71 -13.43 12.18
CA LYS A 576 -39.99 -13.44 13.63
C LYS A 576 -38.87 -14.19 14.37
N ILE A 577 -38.60 -13.81 15.62
CA ILE A 577 -37.56 -14.45 16.45
C ILE A 577 -38.07 -15.82 16.94
N ARG A 578 -37.16 -16.79 17.04
CA ARG A 578 -37.36 -18.08 17.74
C ARG A 578 -36.42 -18.14 18.93
N ILE A 579 -36.92 -18.50 20.10
CA ILE A 579 -36.12 -18.64 21.32
C ILE A 579 -35.92 -20.13 21.58
N PHE A 580 -34.67 -20.60 21.56
CA PHE A 580 -34.32 -21.96 21.98
C PHE A 580 -33.63 -21.91 23.34
N ASN A 581 -34.24 -22.51 24.36
CA ASN A 581 -33.64 -22.71 25.66
C ASN A 581 -32.91 -24.05 25.62
N TYR A 582 -31.58 -24.00 25.53
CA TYR A 582 -30.75 -25.18 25.52
C TYR A 582 -30.23 -25.49 26.93
N ASP A 583 -30.73 -26.57 27.52
CA ASP A 583 -30.16 -27.12 28.75
C ASP A 583 -29.02 -28.09 28.39
N ALA A 584 -27.79 -27.61 28.57
CA ALA A 584 -26.59 -28.34 28.13
C ALA A 584 -26.13 -29.44 29.10
N GLY A 585 -26.77 -29.57 30.27
CA GLY A 585 -26.17 -30.28 31.39
C GLY A 585 -24.90 -29.58 31.88
N SER A 586 -24.53 -29.77 33.14
CA SER A 586 -23.40 -29.08 33.76
C SER A 586 -22.05 -29.51 33.20
N ASN A 587 -21.60 -28.89 32.11
CA ASN A 587 -20.21 -28.93 31.67
C ASN A 587 -19.59 -27.53 31.72
N ALA A 588 -18.58 -27.40 32.58
CA ALA A 588 -17.94 -26.14 32.98
C ALA A 588 -17.41 -25.33 31.78
N TYR A 589 -17.76 -24.05 31.74
CA TYR A 589 -17.22 -23.07 30.80
C TYR A 589 -15.68 -23.12 30.78
N LYS A 590 -15.07 -23.09 29.58
CA LYS A 590 -13.62 -22.83 29.43
C LYS A 590 -13.32 -21.46 30.06
N LYS A 591 -12.41 -21.43 31.04
CA LYS A 591 -12.04 -20.20 31.75
C LYS A 591 -11.47 -19.17 30.77
N ARG A 592 -11.68 -17.89 31.03
CA ARG A 592 -11.17 -16.78 30.21
C ARG A 592 -10.26 -15.94 31.07
N PHE A 593 -9.05 -15.63 30.60
CA PHE A 593 -8.06 -14.87 31.35
C PHE A 593 -7.70 -13.60 30.59
N ALA A 594 -7.55 -12.50 31.31
CA ALA A 594 -7.04 -11.26 30.75
C ALA A 594 -5.87 -10.71 31.58
N LEU A 595 -4.82 -10.24 30.91
CA LEU A 595 -3.78 -9.40 31.49
C LEU A 595 -3.96 -7.99 30.95
N VAL A 596 -4.19 -7.03 31.84
CA VAL A 596 -4.49 -5.63 31.52
C VAL A 596 -3.44 -4.76 32.21
N ILE A 597 -2.64 -4.04 31.43
CA ILE A 597 -1.56 -3.19 31.93
C ILE A 597 -1.78 -1.75 31.49
N GLY A 598 -1.70 -0.81 32.43
CA GLY A 598 -1.73 0.63 32.18
C GLY A 598 -0.50 1.33 32.75
N ASN A 599 0.46 1.69 31.91
CA ASN A 599 1.67 2.39 32.33
C ASN A 599 1.57 3.88 31.95
N GLY A 600 1.54 4.76 32.94
CA GLY A 600 1.41 6.21 32.75
C GLY A 600 2.50 7.03 33.44
N LYS A 601 3.08 6.56 34.55
CA LYS A 601 4.06 7.30 35.36
C LYS A 601 5.50 7.08 34.89
N TYR A 602 5.78 7.49 33.66
CA TYR A 602 7.16 7.50 33.14
C TYR A 602 7.94 8.69 33.68
N ASP A 603 9.24 8.48 33.97
CA ASP A 603 10.15 9.55 34.37
C ASP A 603 10.29 10.63 33.28
N MET A 604 10.28 10.20 32.00
CA MET A 604 10.22 11.09 30.84
C MET A 604 8.95 10.84 30.01
N GLY A 605 8.17 11.91 29.79
CA GLY A 605 6.94 11.87 29.00
C GLY A 605 5.76 11.14 29.68
N PRO A 606 5.34 11.53 30.89
CA PRO A 606 4.22 10.88 31.58
C PRO A 606 2.91 10.96 30.77
N LEU A 607 2.08 9.93 30.86
CA LEU A 607 0.79 9.82 30.18
C LEU A 607 -0.35 9.83 31.21
N ARG A 608 -1.39 10.63 30.95
CA ARG A 608 -2.50 10.85 31.90
C ARG A 608 -3.52 9.71 31.93
N ASN A 609 -3.78 9.08 30.80
CA ASN A 609 -4.94 8.19 30.60
C ASN A 609 -4.70 6.67 30.80
N PRO A 610 -3.48 6.10 30.63
CA PRO A 610 -3.29 4.64 30.64
C PRO A 610 -3.81 3.89 31.87
N GLU A 611 -3.69 4.48 33.07
CA GLU A 611 -4.22 3.90 34.31
C GLU A 611 -5.75 3.79 34.26
N ASN A 612 -6.44 4.85 33.84
CA ASN A 612 -7.90 4.87 33.68
C ASN A 612 -8.38 3.92 32.57
N ASP A 613 -7.62 3.82 31.49
CA ASP A 613 -7.91 2.93 30.37
C ASP A 613 -7.87 1.46 30.82
N ALA A 614 -6.81 1.07 31.53
CA ALA A 614 -6.66 -0.26 32.10
C ALA A 614 -7.79 -0.59 33.09
N LEU A 615 -8.14 0.33 33.99
CA LEU A 615 -9.23 0.13 34.96
C LEU A 615 -10.58 -0.06 34.26
N SER A 616 -10.88 0.76 33.26
CA SER A 616 -12.15 0.71 32.52
C SER A 616 -12.29 -0.59 31.72
N ILE A 617 -11.24 -1.02 31.03
CA ILE A 617 -11.21 -2.27 30.27
C ILE A 617 -11.32 -3.48 31.21
N ALA A 618 -10.59 -3.49 32.32
CA ALA A 618 -10.67 -4.56 33.30
C ALA A 618 -12.09 -4.72 33.87
N ALA A 619 -12.76 -3.61 34.20
CA ALA A 619 -14.13 -3.64 34.70
C ALA A 619 -15.11 -4.24 33.68
N LYS A 620 -14.97 -3.90 32.39
CA LYS A 620 -15.78 -4.45 31.31
C LYS A 620 -15.51 -5.95 31.11
N LEU A 621 -14.24 -6.36 31.10
CA LEU A 621 -13.84 -7.76 30.93
C LEU A 621 -14.30 -8.66 32.09
N LYS A 622 -14.24 -8.17 33.33
CA LYS A 622 -14.80 -8.88 34.50
C LYS A 622 -16.31 -9.16 34.31
N LYS A 623 -17.08 -8.16 33.84
CA LYS A 623 -18.51 -8.35 33.51
C LYS A 623 -18.75 -9.36 32.38
N MET A 624 -17.76 -9.57 31.50
CA MET A 624 -17.79 -10.55 30.41
C MET A 624 -17.29 -11.95 30.82
N GLY A 625 -17.00 -12.15 32.12
CA GLY A 625 -16.59 -13.44 32.67
C GLY A 625 -15.11 -13.77 32.52
N PHE A 626 -14.24 -12.76 32.36
CA PHE A 626 -12.79 -12.95 32.44
C PHE A 626 -12.30 -12.93 33.89
N ASP A 627 -11.35 -13.80 34.22
CA ASP A 627 -10.43 -13.63 35.34
C ASP A 627 -9.35 -12.63 34.91
N VAL A 628 -9.36 -11.44 35.52
CA VAL A 628 -8.58 -10.29 35.06
C VAL A 628 -7.43 -10.01 36.03
N MET A 629 -6.21 -10.12 35.53
CA MET A 629 -4.98 -9.62 36.14
C MET A 629 -4.76 -8.18 35.68
N ILE A 630 -4.99 -7.21 36.57
CA ILE A 630 -4.80 -5.79 36.28
C ILE A 630 -3.58 -5.25 37.02
N TYR A 631 -2.73 -4.51 36.32
CA TYR A 631 -1.58 -3.82 36.89
C TYR A 631 -1.39 -2.45 36.27
N THR A 632 -0.79 -1.53 37.02
CA THR A 632 -0.42 -0.20 36.56
C THR A 632 1.03 0.10 36.88
N ASP A 633 1.65 0.94 36.06
CA ASP A 633 3.01 1.47 36.24
C ASP A 633 4.07 0.39 36.56
N LEU A 634 4.11 -0.66 35.73
CA LEU A 634 5.01 -1.78 35.94
C LEU A 634 6.44 -1.48 35.48
N SER A 635 7.40 -1.85 36.34
CA SER A 635 8.81 -1.97 35.98
C SER A 635 9.03 -3.10 34.97
N GLN A 636 10.17 -3.11 34.28
CA GLN A 636 10.45 -4.09 33.23
C GLN A 636 10.44 -5.52 33.79
N GLU A 637 11.11 -5.72 34.93
CA GLU A 637 11.18 -7.02 35.60
C GLU A 637 9.78 -7.52 35.97
N ASN A 638 8.97 -6.66 36.58
CA ASN A 638 7.62 -7.01 36.99
C ASN A 638 6.72 -7.26 35.78
N MET A 639 6.83 -6.47 34.72
CA MET A 639 6.08 -6.68 33.48
C MET A 639 6.38 -8.05 32.87
N LYS A 640 7.67 -8.40 32.73
CA LYS A 640 8.12 -9.72 32.23
C LYS A 640 7.60 -10.86 33.13
N LYS A 641 7.57 -10.67 34.45
CA LYS A 641 7.03 -11.63 35.42
C LYS A 641 5.51 -11.83 35.25
N ARG A 642 4.73 -10.75 35.15
CA ARG A 642 3.25 -10.84 34.99
C ARG A 642 2.85 -11.45 33.65
N ILE A 643 3.59 -11.18 32.58
CA ILE A 643 3.37 -11.81 31.27
C ILE A 643 3.55 -13.34 31.38
N ARG A 644 4.59 -13.80 32.07
CA ARG A 644 4.83 -15.24 32.29
C ARG A 644 3.75 -15.88 33.16
N GLU A 645 3.37 -15.24 34.26
CA GLU A 645 2.28 -15.72 35.14
C GLU A 645 0.95 -15.84 34.37
N PHE A 646 0.66 -14.88 33.50
CA PHE A 646 -0.51 -14.91 32.63
C PHE A 646 -0.45 -16.08 31.62
N GLY A 647 0.68 -16.30 30.96
CA GLY A 647 0.88 -17.44 30.05
C GLY A 647 0.65 -18.79 30.74
N ASN A 648 1.13 -18.94 31.98
CA ASN A 648 0.93 -20.14 32.79
C ASN A 648 -0.57 -20.38 33.10
N LYS A 649 -1.30 -19.34 33.53
CA LYS A 649 -2.75 -19.46 33.79
C LYS A 649 -3.57 -19.86 32.56
N ILE A 650 -3.21 -19.33 31.39
CA ILE A 650 -3.86 -19.73 30.13
C ILE A 650 -3.55 -21.21 29.84
N THR A 651 -2.29 -21.62 30.02
CA THR A 651 -1.85 -23.01 29.78
C THR A 651 -2.59 -24.02 30.66
N GLU A 652 -2.77 -23.73 31.95
CA GLU A 652 -3.49 -24.59 32.90
C GLU A 652 -4.97 -24.79 32.55
N SER A 653 -5.60 -23.76 31.98
CA SER A 653 -7.04 -23.76 31.70
C SER A 653 -7.40 -24.13 30.26
N LYS A 654 -6.44 -24.07 29.33
CA LYS A 654 -6.65 -24.13 27.87
C LYS A 654 -7.76 -23.18 27.39
N GLY A 655 -7.87 -22.03 28.07
CA GLY A 655 -8.93 -21.04 27.94
C GLY A 655 -8.60 -19.88 27.01
N VAL A 656 -9.50 -18.90 26.87
CA VAL A 656 -9.23 -17.70 26.04
C VAL A 656 -8.25 -16.78 26.77
N GLY A 657 -7.21 -16.30 26.07
CA GLY A 657 -6.24 -15.34 26.60
C GLY A 657 -6.40 -13.96 25.95
N LEU A 658 -6.55 -12.91 26.76
CA LEU A 658 -6.56 -11.52 26.30
C LEU A 658 -5.44 -10.70 26.95
N PHE A 659 -4.62 -10.03 26.15
CA PHE A 659 -3.64 -9.05 26.60
C PHE A 659 -4.07 -7.64 26.17
N PHE A 660 -4.16 -6.72 27.13
CA PHE A 660 -4.40 -5.30 26.88
C PHE A 660 -3.24 -4.48 27.47
N PHE A 661 -2.71 -3.54 26.69
CA PHE A 661 -1.71 -2.59 27.16
C PHE A 661 -2.07 -1.17 26.74
N ALA A 662 -2.03 -0.24 27.71
CA ALA A 662 -2.05 1.20 27.49
C ALA A 662 -0.75 1.82 28.03
N GLY A 663 -0.10 2.69 27.25
CA GLY A 663 1.20 3.27 27.61
C GLY A 663 2.05 3.71 26.40
N HIS A 664 3.36 3.87 26.58
CA HIS A 664 4.28 4.15 25.46
C HIS A 664 4.59 2.87 24.68
N GLY A 665 4.59 2.99 23.35
CA GLY A 665 4.97 1.91 22.44
C GLY A 665 6.00 2.38 21.42
N LEU A 666 6.99 1.55 21.13
CA LEU A 666 8.11 1.87 20.22
C LEU A 666 8.18 0.89 19.07
N GLN A 667 8.63 1.36 17.90
CA GLN A 667 8.98 0.53 16.76
C GLN A 667 10.45 0.71 16.40
N VAL A 668 11.20 -0.40 16.41
CA VAL A 668 12.60 -0.44 15.96
C VAL A 668 12.76 -1.63 15.03
N SER A 669 13.39 -1.44 13.87
CA SER A 669 13.73 -2.51 12.92
C SER A 669 12.55 -3.40 12.46
N GLY A 670 11.31 -2.92 12.57
CA GLY A 670 10.11 -3.68 12.21
C GLY A 670 9.50 -4.51 13.36
N GLU A 671 10.10 -4.48 14.55
CA GLU A 671 9.59 -5.08 15.77
C GLU A 671 8.90 -4.05 16.66
N ASN A 672 7.96 -4.52 17.48
CA ASN A 672 7.14 -3.70 18.36
C ASN A 672 7.55 -3.91 19.82
N TYR A 673 7.67 -2.82 20.57
CA TYR A 673 8.03 -2.85 21.98
C TYR A 673 6.99 -2.06 22.79
N VAL A 674 6.67 -2.58 23.98
CA VAL A 674 5.91 -1.86 25.01
C VAL A 674 6.89 -1.39 26.09
N VAL A 675 6.71 -0.16 26.55
CA VAL A 675 7.70 0.53 27.41
C VAL A 675 7.28 0.42 28.89
N PRO A 676 8.13 -0.18 29.74
CA PRO A 676 8.02 -0.12 31.20
C PRO A 676 8.21 1.29 31.77
N VAL A 677 7.75 1.56 33.00
CA VAL A 677 7.91 2.91 33.58
C VAL A 677 9.34 3.25 34.00
N ASP A 678 10.17 2.24 34.25
CA ASP A 678 11.59 2.35 34.66
C ASP A 678 12.57 2.29 33.48
N ALA A 679 12.08 2.34 32.24
CA ALA A 679 12.91 2.20 31.05
C ALA A 679 13.75 3.45 30.79
N HIS A 680 15.08 3.29 30.76
CA HIS A 680 16.03 4.38 30.49
C HIS A 680 16.53 4.35 29.05
N ILE A 681 15.78 4.96 28.13
CA ILE A 681 16.06 4.89 26.69
C ILE A 681 16.75 6.17 26.22
N SER A 682 18.05 6.10 25.96
CA SER A 682 18.85 7.22 25.43
C SER A 682 19.24 7.03 23.97
N ASN A 683 19.34 5.78 23.49
CA ASN A 683 19.67 5.43 22.12
C ASN A 683 18.90 4.18 21.63
N LEU A 684 19.08 3.80 20.35
CA LEU A 684 18.35 2.68 19.73
C LEU A 684 18.70 1.30 20.32
N GLN A 685 19.90 1.10 20.86
CA GLN A 685 20.33 -0.17 21.45
C GLN A 685 19.64 -0.41 22.80
N ASP A 686 19.44 0.66 23.58
CA ASP A 686 18.75 0.61 24.87
C ASP A 686 17.32 0.06 24.73
N ILE A 687 16.66 0.23 23.58
CA ILE A 687 15.27 -0.22 23.37
C ILE A 687 15.16 -1.76 23.49
N GLU A 688 16.14 -2.51 23.00
CA GLU A 688 16.11 -3.98 23.10
C GLU A 688 16.36 -4.47 24.54
N GLU A 689 17.10 -3.69 25.33
CA GLU A 689 17.49 -4.03 26.70
C GLU A 689 16.47 -3.56 27.74
N GLU A 690 15.89 -2.37 27.55
CA GLU A 690 15.02 -1.64 28.49
C GLU A 690 13.52 -1.82 28.21
N ALA A 691 13.11 -2.05 26.96
CA ALA A 691 11.69 -2.27 26.62
C ALA A 691 11.32 -3.77 26.53
N VAL A 692 10.01 -4.07 26.48
CA VAL A 692 9.52 -5.45 26.33
C VAL A 692 9.03 -5.68 24.90
N ASN A 693 9.69 -6.57 24.17
CA ASN A 693 9.32 -6.92 22.81
C ASN A 693 7.97 -7.66 22.75
N LEU A 694 7.06 -7.23 21.86
CA LEU A 694 5.74 -7.82 21.66
C LEU A 694 5.79 -9.28 21.23
N SER A 695 6.82 -9.69 20.48
CA SER A 695 7.07 -11.08 20.08
C SER A 695 7.28 -12.02 21.28
N ARG A 696 7.73 -11.49 22.43
CA ARG A 696 7.77 -12.26 23.68
C ARG A 696 6.36 -12.51 24.21
N ILE A 697 5.51 -11.48 24.22
CA ILE A 697 4.12 -11.58 24.71
C ILE A 697 3.32 -12.56 23.84
N THR A 698 3.42 -12.42 22.52
CA THR A 698 2.76 -13.33 21.57
C THR A 698 3.31 -14.75 21.68
N GLY A 699 4.62 -14.91 21.93
CA GLY A 699 5.26 -16.20 22.16
C GLY A 699 4.73 -16.92 23.40
N GLU A 700 4.63 -16.24 24.54
CA GLU A 700 4.09 -16.79 25.79
C GLU A 700 2.62 -17.20 25.65
N MET A 701 1.81 -16.38 24.97
CA MET A 701 0.41 -16.73 24.68
C MET A 701 0.28 -17.89 23.68
N ALA A 702 1.15 -17.96 22.67
CA ALA A 702 1.14 -19.05 21.69
C ALA A 702 1.58 -20.39 22.31
N TYR A 703 2.47 -20.36 23.31
CA TYR A 703 2.90 -21.54 24.05
C TYR A 703 1.74 -22.25 24.77
N ALA A 704 0.72 -21.49 25.19
CA ALA A 704 -0.44 -22.04 25.90
C ALA A 704 -1.32 -22.96 25.05
N LYS A 705 -1.18 -22.97 23.71
CA LYS A 705 -1.95 -23.80 22.76
C LYS A 705 -3.46 -23.75 22.99
N ASN A 706 -3.95 -22.58 23.37
CA ASN A 706 -5.36 -22.33 23.63
C ASN A 706 -6.12 -21.96 22.35
N ASP A 707 -7.45 -21.94 22.44
CA ASP A 707 -8.32 -21.76 21.26
C ASP A 707 -8.18 -20.37 20.61
N LEU A 708 -7.95 -19.32 21.41
CA LEU A 708 -7.93 -17.94 20.95
C LEU A 708 -7.07 -17.05 21.86
N ASN A 709 -6.19 -16.28 21.22
CA ASN A 709 -5.42 -15.20 21.81
C ASN A 709 -5.85 -13.85 21.24
N ILE A 710 -6.04 -12.86 22.09
CA ILE A 710 -6.45 -11.50 21.72
C ILE A 710 -5.42 -10.53 22.30
N ILE A 711 -4.87 -9.64 21.49
CA ILE A 711 -3.90 -8.63 21.89
C ILE A 711 -4.44 -7.27 21.45
N ILE A 712 -4.54 -6.33 22.39
CA ILE A 712 -5.05 -4.98 22.15
C ILE A 712 -4.04 -3.99 22.69
N LEU A 713 -3.55 -3.10 21.83
CA LEU A 713 -2.54 -2.11 22.20
C LEU A 713 -3.10 -0.70 22.01
N ASP A 714 -3.37 -0.03 23.13
CA ASP A 714 -3.71 1.40 23.22
C ASP A 714 -2.46 2.23 23.60
N ALA A 715 -1.42 2.10 22.76
CA ALA A 715 -0.12 2.70 23.03
C ALA A 715 0.11 3.99 22.21
N CYS A 716 0.64 5.02 22.87
CA CYS A 716 1.09 6.26 22.25
C CYS A 716 2.27 6.00 21.29
N ARG A 717 2.30 6.74 20.16
CA ARG A 717 3.25 6.57 19.05
C ARG A 717 4.21 7.76 18.87
N ASN A 718 4.24 8.67 19.85
CA ASN A 718 5.26 9.72 19.90
C ASN A 718 6.41 9.13 20.70
N ASN A 719 7.60 9.07 20.10
CA ASN A 719 8.81 8.69 20.81
C ASN A 719 9.23 9.91 21.66
N PRO A 720 9.06 9.90 23.00
CA PRO A 720 9.48 11.02 23.84
C PRO A 720 11.02 11.18 23.89
N PHE A 721 11.75 10.22 23.33
CA PHE A 721 13.22 10.18 23.27
C PHE A 721 13.76 10.69 21.91
N GLU A 722 12.96 11.45 21.14
CA GLU A 722 13.39 12.12 19.90
C GLU A 722 14.34 13.31 20.20
N GLY A 723 15.59 12.97 20.52
CA GLY A 723 16.74 13.90 20.55
C GLY A 723 17.77 13.66 19.44
N SER A 724 17.58 12.66 18.57
CA SER A 724 18.52 12.38 17.47
C SER A 724 17.80 11.96 16.20
N ASP A 725 18.01 12.74 15.13
CA ASP A 725 17.47 12.55 13.79
C ASP A 725 18.06 11.30 13.12
N GLU A 726 17.59 10.09 13.44
CA GLU A 726 17.75 8.92 12.57
C GLU A 726 16.81 7.73 12.93
N GLY A 727 15.84 7.44 12.06
CA GLY A 727 15.36 6.06 11.84
C GLY A 727 14.22 5.49 12.70
N GLY A 728 13.68 6.22 13.69
CA GLY A 728 12.48 5.78 14.43
C GLY A 728 11.21 5.94 13.58
N GLY A 729 10.53 4.84 13.25
CA GLY A 729 9.21 4.92 12.62
C GLY A 729 8.20 5.56 13.58
N LYS A 730 7.30 6.42 13.08
CA LYS A 730 6.16 6.93 13.88
C LYS A 730 5.20 5.79 14.24
N GLY A 731 5.44 5.16 15.39
CA GLY A 731 4.60 4.15 16.01
C GLY A 731 4.80 2.70 15.55
N LEU A 732 3.98 1.78 16.07
CA LEU A 732 4.09 0.32 15.89
C LEU A 732 3.96 -0.20 14.43
N ALA A 733 4.78 -1.22 14.10
CA ALA A 733 4.79 -2.03 12.90
C ALA A 733 3.60 -3.00 12.81
N SER A 734 3.27 -3.44 11.59
CA SER A 734 2.39 -4.61 11.41
C SER A 734 3.11 -5.89 11.87
N ALA A 735 2.66 -6.49 12.96
CA ALA A 735 3.20 -7.74 13.50
C ALA A 735 2.56 -8.97 12.82
N ALA A 736 3.35 -10.03 12.58
CA ALA A 736 2.83 -11.33 12.17
C ALA A 736 2.26 -12.06 13.40
N ALA A 737 0.94 -12.23 13.46
CA ALA A 737 0.29 -12.91 14.57
C ALA A 737 0.38 -14.45 14.39
N PRO A 738 0.72 -15.22 15.44
CA PRO A 738 0.60 -16.69 15.41
C PRO A 738 -0.83 -17.15 15.11
N SER A 739 -1.00 -18.38 14.61
CA SER A 739 -2.34 -18.96 14.38
C SER A 739 -3.19 -18.91 15.64
N GLY A 740 -4.45 -18.48 15.50
CA GLY A 740 -5.35 -18.30 16.65
C GLY A 740 -5.14 -16.99 17.42
N THR A 741 -4.34 -16.04 16.90
CA THR A 741 -4.10 -14.74 17.55
C THR A 741 -4.71 -13.59 16.75
N PHE A 742 -5.51 -12.75 17.43
CA PHE A 742 -6.01 -11.47 16.92
C PHE A 742 -5.23 -10.32 17.57
N ILE A 743 -4.71 -9.40 16.76
CA ILE A 743 -3.98 -8.22 17.24
C ILE A 743 -4.68 -6.95 16.74
N ALA A 744 -5.08 -6.09 17.68
CA ALA A 744 -5.69 -4.79 17.40
C ALA A 744 -4.79 -3.66 17.92
N PHE A 745 -4.71 -2.58 17.13
CA PHE A 745 -3.94 -1.39 17.44
C PHE A 745 -4.85 -0.17 17.40
N ALA A 746 -4.59 0.82 18.26
CA ALA A 746 -5.34 2.07 18.32
C ALA A 746 -5.32 2.89 17.02
N THR A 747 -4.31 2.69 16.16
CA THR A 747 -4.17 3.41 14.87
C THR A 747 -3.50 2.57 13.79
N ALA A 748 -3.68 2.98 12.53
CA ALA A 748 -2.96 2.43 11.38
C ALA A 748 -1.42 2.56 11.54
N PRO A 749 -0.62 1.63 11.00
CA PRO A 749 0.84 1.72 11.04
C PRO A 749 1.33 3.07 10.49
N GLY A 750 2.13 3.82 11.27
CA GLY A 750 2.66 5.13 10.88
C GLY A 750 1.90 6.36 11.40
N SER A 751 0.75 6.21 12.07
CA SER A 751 -0.13 7.33 12.46
C SER A 751 -0.32 7.43 13.98
N VAL A 752 -0.29 8.62 14.57
CA VAL A 752 -0.41 8.86 16.03
C VAL A 752 -1.86 8.71 16.52
N ALA A 753 -2.06 8.12 17.70
CA ALA A 753 -3.37 8.02 18.37
C ALA A 753 -3.75 9.37 18.99
N ALA A 754 -5.03 9.75 18.95
CA ALA A 754 -5.49 10.98 19.58
C ALA A 754 -5.80 10.73 21.07
N ASP A 755 -5.25 11.57 21.96
CA ASP A 755 -5.38 11.42 23.42
C ASP A 755 -6.83 11.54 23.92
N GLY A 756 -7.72 12.15 23.12
CA GLY A 756 -9.11 12.41 23.49
C GLY A 756 -9.24 13.50 24.57
N THR A 757 -10.46 13.98 24.81
CA THR A 757 -10.76 15.03 25.81
C THR A 757 -11.41 14.49 27.09
N GLY A 758 -11.60 13.17 27.20
CA GLY A 758 -12.27 12.52 28.34
C GLY A 758 -11.30 11.85 29.33
N ASN A 759 -11.85 11.06 30.27
CA ASN A 759 -11.09 10.37 31.31
C ASN A 759 -10.24 9.18 30.78
N ASN A 760 -10.65 8.62 29.64
CA ASN A 760 -10.00 7.53 28.92
C ASN A 760 -9.44 8.03 27.58
N GLY A 761 -8.44 7.34 27.01
CA GLY A 761 -7.98 7.56 25.64
C GLY A 761 -9.11 7.32 24.61
N LEU A 762 -9.06 8.02 23.48
CA LEU A 762 -10.13 7.95 22.45
C LEU A 762 -10.39 6.51 21.99
N TYR A 763 -9.32 5.72 21.81
CA TYR A 763 -9.45 4.34 21.37
C TYR A 763 -10.13 3.47 22.43
N THR A 764 -9.70 3.54 23.69
CA THR A 764 -10.38 2.84 24.79
C THR A 764 -11.84 3.26 24.93
N GLN A 765 -12.18 4.55 24.76
CA GLN A 765 -13.57 5.02 24.80
C GLN A 765 -14.45 4.35 23.73
N GLU A 766 -13.97 4.27 22.49
CA GLU A 766 -14.72 3.64 21.41
C GLU A 766 -14.75 2.10 21.55
N LEU A 767 -13.66 1.50 22.03
CA LEU A 767 -13.59 0.06 22.29
C LEU A 767 -14.57 -0.40 23.37
N LEU A 768 -14.83 0.44 24.39
CA LEU A 768 -15.81 0.13 25.45
C LEU A 768 -17.27 0.17 24.98
N LYS A 769 -17.56 0.89 23.87
CA LYS A 769 -18.88 0.98 23.23
C LYS A 769 -19.17 -0.21 22.32
N ALA A 770 -18.14 -0.71 21.65
CA ALA A 770 -18.19 -1.94 20.86
C ALA A 770 -18.51 -3.15 21.76
#